data_AF-A0A4S9JUA5-F1
#
_entry.id   AF-A0A4S9JUA5-F1
#
_cell.length_a   1.000
_cell.length_b   1.000
_cell.length_c   1.000
_cell.angle_alpha   90.00
_cell.angle_beta   90.00
_cell.angle_gamma   90.00
#
_symmetry.space_group_name_H-M   'P 1'
#
loop_
_entity.id
_entity.type
_entity.pdbx_description
1 polymer ?
#
loop_
_entity_poly.entity_id
_entity_poly.type
_entity_poly.pdbx_seq_one_letter_code
_entity_poly.pdbx_strand_id
1 'polypeptide(L)'
;MAMDSSASEDDDNCLSCRICRFQGGLDLPTPTISDLEDLRSQSQALSISIFRHWILLNKILKRFEGQIQKRWIKRNNSQRLSVLLQAWPHMSATHRPEFATLRKIGVNNNKRRPNQAKEKEAYLWPYVNQEDLVQTHNLLIFLNSRGRHHPDKFVFGDQQQANTNKPSGMSDIDKYKMCLHGQRSPKTYGSLVLRDTGDRVQRELRMEPVAGLQVLEVQDRNLDFLVKCCRLILHDMDLDNLDLVDTKPAPPQIKSTLPVHTVTAMAQIAPYRLPQRLDMKRLRLLISARREEAEEHVWALREDPGYFAQNMREWSEHSPFMIPDKNKRPHEMVGEPAFWDKIATSMIFHAYSSLILFATADEAVTLAQEKLDSCLHKLESSSSLPVEVEKVFQRLDYIVQVLADEPLGDLMLGFPASPPMRYGYERASSDLSPSFNTLKIKMGRLSAAWRVQVLFRTLLSPEQQKKHGLNNTVEEIQRMLDEHSRDSDLISSWVASRFSDLALMSEVRRQLGLFQPWCTAWRSKCLIEDDAPFFFSMVECVHDFTSCAVLDAADPANFAYPSDKRRTRETVTQMRQAEKRLDKFWATVDNHCEAHTSYSVLYLLMDFFSDWNRKIHRTKAWVEPKETADCKPIQQHNEKDDETGLPLHVFNPNACCSHPKKSELLGSITPQKAKAKTRPDGSVASPQKESRRDSATSVEEKDKIEVKKLKVNKRAFKVFATMFHVPSSNEQQNTGEVAWSEFLYAMKTIGFSVEKLYGSSWQFTPDTIEASRSIQFHEPHPRAKMWYWLSKEYGRRLHRYEVQLRLDINVLTRTNRAYGWTGETFDLQ
;
A
#
# COMPACT_ATOMS: atom_id res chain seq x y z
N MET A 1 -43.74 43.12 16.92
CA MET A 1 -42.78 44.25 16.95
C MET A 1 -41.40 43.68 16.69
N ALA A 2 -40.80 44.13 15.59
CA ALA A 2 -39.50 43.70 15.12
C ALA A 2 -38.39 44.18 16.07
N MET A 3 -37.37 43.34 16.28
CA MET A 3 -36.03 43.81 16.57
C MET A 3 -35.06 43.04 15.69
N ASP A 4 -34.55 43.77 14.70
CA ASP A 4 -33.38 43.44 13.90
C ASP A 4 -32.21 43.03 14.80
N SER A 5 -31.60 41.89 14.50
CA SER A 5 -30.16 41.73 14.76
C SER A 5 -29.45 41.85 13.42
N SER A 6 -29.00 43.06 13.13
CA SER A 6 -28.04 43.36 12.07
C SER A 6 -26.82 42.45 12.25
N ALA A 7 -26.73 41.40 11.43
CA ALA A 7 -25.45 40.80 11.13
C ALA A 7 -24.61 41.90 10.49
N SER A 8 -23.51 42.27 11.13
CA SER A 8 -22.60 43.31 10.64
C SER A 8 -22.13 42.97 9.23
N GLU A 9 -22.44 43.85 8.28
CA GLU A 9 -22.01 43.79 6.87
C GLU A 9 -20.48 43.79 6.70
N ASP A 10 -19.71 44.10 7.76
CA ASP A 10 -18.25 44.13 7.74
C ASP A 10 -17.58 42.73 7.77
N ASP A 11 -18.30 41.66 8.14
CA ASP A 11 -17.74 40.29 8.14
C ASP A 11 -17.91 39.56 6.78
N ASP A 12 -18.79 40.05 5.91
CA ASP A 12 -19.08 39.43 4.60
C ASP A 12 -17.99 39.71 3.55
N ASN A 13 -17.15 40.73 3.76
CA ASN A 13 -16.01 41.03 2.89
C ASN A 13 -14.79 40.11 3.11
N CYS A 14 -14.87 39.20 4.08
CA CYS A 14 -13.83 38.19 4.38
C CYS A 14 -14.20 36.77 3.91
N LEU A 15 -15.22 36.63 3.06
CA LEU A 15 -15.61 35.34 2.49
C LEU A 15 -14.53 34.84 1.51
N SER A 16 -13.80 33.82 1.93
CA SER A 16 -12.71 33.16 1.20
C SER A 16 -13.13 32.47 -0.09
N CYS A 17 -14.35 31.95 -0.16
CA CYS A 17 -14.94 31.33 -1.33
C CYS A 17 -16.06 32.22 -1.84
N ARG A 18 -15.98 32.61 -3.12
CA ARG A 18 -16.84 33.62 -3.75
C ARG A 18 -18.17 33.05 -4.22
N ILE A 19 -18.25 31.72 -4.40
CA ILE A 19 -19.40 31.09 -5.07
C ILE A 19 -20.08 29.98 -4.25
N CYS A 20 -19.43 29.33 -3.28
CA CYS A 20 -20.01 28.18 -2.58
C CYS A 20 -20.79 28.52 -1.29
N ARG A 21 -21.83 27.74 -0.99
CA ARG A 21 -22.55 27.69 0.30
C ARG A 21 -22.41 26.31 0.97
N PHE A 22 -22.53 26.28 2.31
CA PHE A 22 -22.67 25.06 3.11
C PHE A 22 -24.13 24.96 3.60
N GLN A 23 -24.79 23.81 3.42
CA GLN A 23 -26.11 23.54 4.01
C GLN A 23 -25.98 22.82 5.37
N GLY A 24 -25.03 23.25 6.21
CA GLY A 24 -24.83 22.71 7.55
C GLY A 24 -23.51 21.97 7.72
N GLY A 25 -23.15 21.70 8.98
CA GLY A 25 -21.77 21.40 9.44
C GLY A 25 -21.13 20.09 8.96
N LEU A 26 -21.66 19.44 7.93
CA LEU A 26 -21.11 18.21 7.34
C LEU A 26 -21.14 18.18 5.81
N ASP A 27 -21.65 19.20 5.10
CA ASP A 27 -21.71 19.18 3.63
C ASP A 27 -20.37 19.55 2.97
N LEU A 28 -20.23 19.25 1.67
CA LEU A 28 -19.12 19.72 0.83
C LEU A 28 -19.44 21.11 0.24
N PRO A 29 -18.42 21.97 0.02
CA PRO A 29 -18.64 23.27 -0.62
C PRO A 29 -19.28 23.08 -1.99
N THR A 30 -20.51 23.56 -2.16
CA THR A 30 -21.25 23.49 -3.43
C THR A 30 -21.47 24.90 -3.96
N PRO A 31 -21.13 25.18 -5.24
CA PRO A 31 -21.44 26.45 -5.88
C PRO A 31 -22.92 26.81 -5.80
N THR A 32 -23.20 28.08 -5.55
CA THR A 32 -24.54 28.65 -5.56
C THR A 32 -24.84 29.11 -6.98
N ILE A 33 -25.82 28.48 -7.61
CA ILE A 33 -26.23 28.81 -8.97
C ILE A 33 -27.71 29.14 -8.92
N SER A 34 -28.05 30.38 -9.25
CA SER A 34 -29.42 30.88 -9.23
C SER A 34 -30.18 30.41 -10.48
N ASP A 35 -29.57 30.58 -11.65
CA ASP A 35 -30.07 30.14 -12.94
C ASP A 35 -28.92 29.95 -13.95
N LEU A 36 -29.26 29.67 -15.22
CA LEU A 36 -28.29 29.45 -16.29
C LEU A 36 -27.48 30.71 -16.65
N GLU A 37 -28.06 31.90 -16.51
CA GLU A 37 -27.40 33.15 -16.88
C GLU A 37 -26.42 33.61 -15.80
N ASP A 38 -26.78 33.40 -14.53
CA ASP A 38 -25.89 33.51 -13.38
C ASP A 38 -24.65 32.60 -13.57
N LEU A 39 -24.85 31.33 -13.92
CA LEU A 39 -23.76 30.40 -14.20
C LEU A 39 -22.84 30.87 -15.35
N ARG A 40 -23.41 31.38 -16.45
CA ARG A 40 -22.63 31.92 -17.58
C ARG A 40 -21.81 33.14 -17.15
N SER A 41 -22.43 34.04 -16.40
CA SER A 41 -21.80 35.27 -15.91
C SER A 41 -20.63 34.95 -14.97
N GLN A 42 -20.84 34.08 -13.98
CA GLN A 42 -19.80 33.65 -13.05
C GLN A 42 -18.65 32.94 -13.78
N SER A 43 -18.97 32.01 -14.69
CA SER A 43 -17.98 31.28 -15.48
C SER A 43 -17.13 32.23 -16.34
N GLN A 44 -17.76 33.16 -17.05
CA GLN A 44 -17.07 34.13 -17.91
C GLN A 44 -16.15 35.06 -17.11
N ALA A 45 -16.60 35.53 -15.94
CA ALA A 45 -15.81 36.37 -15.05
C ALA A 45 -14.56 35.65 -14.54
N LEU A 46 -14.71 34.40 -14.06
CA LEU A 46 -13.60 33.58 -13.62
C LEU A 46 -12.62 33.28 -14.77
N SER A 47 -13.11 32.92 -15.95
CA SER A 47 -12.26 32.65 -17.12
C SER A 47 -11.41 33.85 -17.54
N ILE A 48 -11.96 35.07 -17.52
CA ILE A 48 -11.19 36.29 -17.78
C ILE A 48 -10.09 36.47 -16.74
N SER A 49 -10.43 36.30 -15.46
CA SER A 49 -9.50 36.45 -14.34
C SER A 49 -8.37 35.41 -14.38
N ILE A 50 -8.68 34.13 -14.61
CA ILE A 50 -7.72 33.02 -14.76
C ILE A 50 -6.67 33.35 -15.82
N PHE A 51 -7.11 33.73 -17.03
CA PHE A 51 -6.17 34.01 -18.12
C PHE A 51 -5.35 35.27 -17.85
N ARG A 52 -5.92 36.29 -17.22
CA ARG A 52 -5.17 37.47 -16.78
C ARG A 52 -4.04 37.09 -15.81
N HIS A 53 -4.36 36.31 -14.78
CA HIS A 53 -3.36 35.85 -13.81
C HIS A 53 -2.32 34.92 -14.44
N TRP A 54 -2.75 33.99 -15.29
CA TRP A 54 -1.85 33.06 -15.98
C TRP A 54 -0.88 33.77 -16.93
N ILE A 55 -1.35 34.70 -17.76
CA ILE A 55 -0.51 35.47 -18.68
C ILE A 55 0.54 36.25 -17.88
N LEU A 56 0.13 36.92 -16.81
CA LEU A 56 1.04 37.67 -15.95
C LEU A 56 2.09 36.74 -15.30
N LEU A 57 1.66 35.64 -14.70
CA LEU A 57 2.56 34.65 -14.10
C LEU A 57 3.55 34.08 -15.13
N ASN A 58 3.08 33.72 -16.32
CA ASN A 58 3.91 33.24 -17.42
C ASN A 58 4.98 34.27 -17.82
N LYS A 59 4.59 35.54 -17.97
CA LYS A 59 5.51 36.64 -18.30
C LYS A 59 6.56 36.83 -17.21
N ILE A 60 6.17 36.78 -15.93
CA ILE A 60 7.09 36.89 -14.79
C ILE A 60 8.11 35.74 -14.83
N LEU A 61 7.66 34.50 -14.96
CA LEU A 61 8.58 33.34 -14.92
C LEU A 61 9.53 33.31 -16.12
N LYS A 62 9.08 33.69 -17.32
CA LYS A 62 9.96 33.81 -18.50
C LYS A 62 11.13 34.78 -18.30
N ARG A 63 11.06 35.71 -17.34
CA ARG A 63 12.05 36.79 -17.14
C ARG A 63 12.80 36.70 -15.82
N PHE A 64 12.14 36.20 -14.78
CA PHE A 64 12.62 36.29 -13.40
C PHE A 64 12.62 34.97 -12.63
N GLU A 65 12.27 33.83 -13.24
CA GLU A 65 12.21 32.54 -12.51
C GLU A 65 13.51 32.20 -11.78
N GLY A 66 14.68 32.39 -12.42
CA GLY A 66 15.98 32.16 -11.77
C GLY A 66 16.25 33.08 -10.58
N GLN A 67 15.73 34.32 -10.59
CA GLN A 67 15.84 35.23 -9.46
C GLN A 67 14.88 34.85 -8.34
N ILE A 68 13.64 34.46 -8.68
CA ILE A 68 12.64 33.96 -7.72
C ILE A 68 13.22 32.74 -6.97
N GLN A 69 13.76 31.76 -7.70
CA GLN A 69 14.38 30.57 -7.09
C GLN A 69 15.50 30.97 -6.11
N LYS A 70 16.44 31.82 -6.56
CA LYS A 70 17.56 32.29 -5.72
C LYS A 70 17.08 33.01 -4.46
N ARG A 71 16.10 33.92 -4.57
CA ARG A 71 15.57 34.69 -3.43
C ARG A 71 14.78 33.82 -2.47
N TRP A 72 13.96 32.89 -2.98
CA TRP A 72 13.15 32.00 -2.15
C TRP A 72 14.00 30.99 -1.36
N ILE A 73 15.00 30.37 -2.02
CA ILE A 73 15.89 29.40 -1.38
C ILE A 73 16.68 30.06 -0.24
N LYS A 74 17.10 31.31 -0.41
CA LYS A 74 17.83 32.08 0.63
C LYS A 74 16.98 32.45 1.85
N ARG A 75 15.65 32.48 1.74
CA ARG A 75 14.78 32.81 2.88
C ARG A 75 14.73 31.65 3.87
N ASN A 76 14.66 31.96 5.17
CA ASN A 76 14.35 30.97 6.20
C ASN A 76 12.82 30.73 6.30
N ASN A 77 12.40 29.74 7.10
CA ASN A 77 10.98 29.35 7.20
C ASN A 77 10.09 30.50 7.69
N SER A 78 10.53 31.33 8.63
CA SER A 78 9.74 32.49 9.11
C SER A 78 9.54 33.54 8.00
N GLN A 79 10.59 33.84 7.24
CA GLN A 79 10.52 34.78 6.12
C GLN A 79 9.68 34.25 4.96
N ARG A 80 9.70 32.94 4.70
CA ARG A 80 8.83 32.29 3.72
C ARG A 80 7.37 32.37 4.16
N LEU A 81 7.09 32.03 5.41
CA LEU A 81 5.76 32.09 5.98
C LEU A 81 5.16 33.51 5.94
N SER A 82 5.97 34.54 6.23
CA SER A 82 5.53 35.93 6.10
C SER A 82 5.08 36.29 4.67
N VAL A 83 5.80 35.82 3.64
CA VAL A 83 5.40 36.04 2.24
C VAL A 83 4.11 35.30 1.92
N LEU A 84 4.00 34.03 2.35
CA LEU A 84 2.81 33.20 2.12
C LEU A 84 1.57 33.81 2.76
N LEU A 85 1.65 34.28 4.01
CA LEU A 85 0.51 34.86 4.73
C LEU A 85 0.12 36.26 4.22
N GLN A 86 1.07 37.02 3.65
CA GLN A 86 0.74 38.27 2.96
C GLN A 86 0.03 38.00 1.62
N ALA A 87 0.44 36.96 0.89
CA ALA A 87 -0.22 36.57 -0.37
C ALA A 87 -1.58 35.87 -0.15
N TRP A 88 -1.71 35.12 0.94
CA TRP A 88 -2.93 34.41 1.34
C TRP A 88 -3.19 34.63 2.84
N PRO A 89 -3.94 35.69 3.19
CA PRO A 89 -4.38 35.90 4.56
C PRO A 89 -5.16 34.69 5.08
N HIS A 90 -4.95 34.34 6.36
CA HIS A 90 -5.60 33.20 7.02
C HIS A 90 -5.33 31.80 6.43
N MET A 91 -4.23 31.63 5.69
CA MET A 91 -3.81 30.32 5.14
C MET A 91 -3.85 29.21 6.20
N SER A 92 -4.42 28.06 5.84
CA SER A 92 -4.51 26.88 6.72
C SER A 92 -3.14 26.48 7.25
N ALA A 93 -3.07 26.15 8.54
CA ALA A 93 -1.79 25.88 9.20
C ALA A 93 -1.18 24.52 8.83
N THR A 94 -2.01 23.50 8.59
CA THR A 94 -1.60 22.11 8.47
C THR A 94 -1.88 21.53 7.09
N HIS A 95 -1.10 20.51 6.70
CA HIS A 95 -1.38 19.63 5.57
C HIS A 95 -2.79 19.04 5.71
N ARG A 96 -3.55 19.03 4.60
CA ARG A 96 -4.93 18.49 4.54
C ARG A 96 -5.80 18.93 5.73
N PRO A 97 -6.05 20.25 5.87
CA PRO A 97 -6.75 20.83 7.02
C PRO A 97 -8.17 20.28 7.26
N GLU A 98 -8.80 19.68 6.26
CA GLU A 98 -10.08 18.99 6.38
C GLU A 98 -10.00 17.75 7.28
N PHE A 99 -8.90 16.99 7.26
CA PHE A 99 -8.68 15.88 8.19
C PHE A 99 -8.29 16.37 9.59
N ALA A 100 -7.59 17.50 9.70
CA ALA A 100 -7.36 18.14 10.98
C ALA A 100 -8.68 18.59 11.64
N THR A 101 -9.65 19.02 10.83
CA THR A 101 -11.00 19.37 11.29
C THR A 101 -11.77 18.14 11.75
N LEU A 102 -11.72 17.02 11.01
CA LEU A 102 -12.29 15.74 11.44
C LEU A 102 -11.79 15.29 12.82
N ARG A 103 -10.48 15.39 13.07
CA ARG A 103 -9.89 15.07 14.39
C ARG A 103 -10.41 15.98 15.51
N LYS A 104 -10.86 17.20 15.20
CA LYS A 104 -11.39 18.20 16.16
C LYS A 104 -12.90 18.14 16.35
N ILE A 105 -13.68 17.61 15.39
CA ILE A 105 -15.15 17.49 15.48
C ILE A 105 -15.58 16.60 16.67
N GLY A 106 -14.67 15.74 17.16
CA GLY A 106 -14.85 15.03 18.43
C GLY A 106 -14.82 15.91 19.69
N VAL A 107 -14.52 17.21 19.64
CA VAL A 107 -14.32 18.03 20.87
C VAL A 107 -15.57 18.81 21.30
N ASN A 108 -16.55 19.06 20.43
CA ASN A 108 -17.75 19.80 20.79
C ASN A 108 -19.02 19.09 20.33
N ASN A 109 -19.91 18.75 21.28
CA ASN A 109 -21.33 18.53 20.99
C ASN A 109 -21.84 19.73 20.17
N ASN A 110 -22.30 19.50 18.93
CA ASN A 110 -23.30 20.21 18.09
C ASN A 110 -23.73 21.67 18.39
N LYS A 111 -22.96 22.49 19.11
CA LYS A 111 -23.38 23.81 19.62
C LYS A 111 -22.47 24.95 19.16
N ARG A 112 -21.25 24.69 18.70
CA ARG A 112 -20.47 25.68 17.96
C ARG A 112 -20.62 25.38 16.49
N ARG A 113 -21.44 26.19 15.79
CA ARG A 113 -21.39 26.25 14.33
C ARG A 113 -19.92 26.51 13.97
N PRO A 114 -19.27 25.62 13.22
CA PRO A 114 -17.93 25.89 12.76
C PRO A 114 -17.90 27.20 11.98
N ASN A 115 -16.75 27.87 11.94
CA ASN A 115 -16.58 28.96 11.00
C ASN A 115 -16.63 28.37 9.58
N GLN A 116 -17.80 28.47 8.95
CA GLN A 116 -18.08 27.88 7.64
C GLN A 116 -17.08 28.34 6.57
N ALA A 117 -16.54 29.56 6.67
CA ALA A 117 -15.55 30.07 5.73
C ALA A 117 -14.19 29.35 5.83
N LYS A 118 -13.74 29.00 7.05
CA LYS A 118 -12.51 28.22 7.25
C LYS A 118 -12.66 26.77 6.81
N GLU A 119 -13.84 26.19 6.98
CA GLU A 119 -14.13 24.84 6.49
C GLU A 119 -14.21 24.79 4.96
N LYS A 120 -14.80 25.80 4.30
CA LYS A 120 -14.79 25.93 2.82
C LYS A 120 -13.37 25.86 2.25
N GLU A 121 -12.46 26.66 2.78
CA GLU A 121 -11.08 26.69 2.29
C GLU A 121 -10.36 25.36 2.43
N ALA A 122 -10.63 24.66 3.54
CA ALA A 122 -9.99 23.39 3.83
C ALA A 122 -10.32 22.32 2.78
N TYR A 123 -11.55 22.32 2.24
CA TYR A 123 -11.97 21.38 1.19
C TYR A 123 -11.60 21.84 -0.23
N LEU A 124 -11.58 23.15 -0.51
CA LEU A 124 -11.28 23.68 -1.85
C LEU A 124 -9.79 23.78 -2.14
N TRP A 125 -8.97 24.12 -1.14
CA TRP A 125 -7.53 24.30 -1.26
C TRP A 125 -6.76 23.53 -0.17
N PRO A 126 -6.94 22.20 -0.07
CA PRO A 126 -6.31 21.40 1.00
C PRO A 126 -4.77 21.44 0.95
N TYR A 127 -4.20 21.78 -0.21
CA TYR A 127 -2.77 21.88 -0.47
C TYR A 127 -2.24 23.33 -0.50
N VAL A 128 -3.05 24.34 -0.21
CA VAL A 128 -2.55 25.71 0.02
C VAL A 128 -2.50 25.94 1.52
N ASN A 129 -1.43 25.44 2.14
CA ASN A 129 -1.24 25.47 3.59
C ASN A 129 0.20 25.84 3.97
N GLN A 130 0.37 26.25 5.23
CA GLN A 130 1.64 26.73 5.76
C GLN A 130 2.68 25.60 5.85
N GLU A 131 2.27 24.43 6.36
CA GLU A 131 3.14 23.26 6.56
C GLU A 131 3.84 22.82 5.27
N ASP A 132 3.12 22.78 4.15
CA ASP A 132 3.64 22.33 2.87
C ASP A 132 4.39 23.43 2.11
N LEU A 133 3.83 24.63 2.03
CA LEU A 133 4.38 25.68 1.15
C LEU A 133 5.58 26.40 1.79
N VAL A 134 5.77 26.31 3.11
CA VAL A 134 6.98 26.82 3.77
C VAL A 134 8.23 26.00 3.40
N GLN A 135 8.03 24.76 2.95
CA GLN A 135 9.10 23.89 2.46
C GLN A 135 9.83 24.56 1.30
N THR A 136 11.15 24.36 1.24
CA THR A 136 12.05 25.09 0.33
C THR A 136 11.64 25.00 -1.15
N HIS A 137 11.06 23.87 -1.58
CA HIS A 137 10.86 23.58 -3.01
C HIS A 137 9.39 23.63 -3.47
N ASN A 138 8.41 23.42 -2.59
CA ASN A 138 7.01 23.20 -2.99
C ASN A 138 6.39 24.41 -3.72
N LEU A 139 6.55 25.62 -3.17
CA LEU A 139 6.10 26.85 -3.84
C LEU A 139 6.76 27.04 -5.21
N LEU A 140 8.05 26.73 -5.34
CA LEU A 140 8.77 26.90 -6.59
C LEU A 140 8.33 25.90 -7.66
N ILE A 141 8.05 24.65 -7.26
CA ILE A 141 7.46 23.63 -8.13
C ILE A 141 6.06 24.09 -8.57
N PHE A 142 5.26 24.63 -7.65
CA PHE A 142 3.91 25.11 -7.93
C PHE A 142 3.90 26.28 -8.92
N LEU A 143 4.78 27.27 -8.71
CA LEU A 143 5.01 28.39 -9.62
C LEU A 143 5.40 27.91 -11.02
N ASN A 144 6.43 27.07 -11.11
CA ASN A 144 6.89 26.55 -12.39
C ASN A 144 5.77 25.80 -13.12
N SER A 145 5.09 24.88 -12.42
CA SER A 145 4.00 24.08 -12.98
C SER A 145 2.87 24.95 -13.53
N ARG A 146 2.28 25.83 -12.69
CA ARG A 146 1.10 26.63 -13.06
C ARG A 146 1.42 27.78 -14.00
N GLY A 147 2.63 28.32 -13.98
CA GLY A 147 3.03 29.44 -14.83
C GLY A 147 3.60 29.04 -16.19
N ARG A 148 4.14 27.82 -16.35
CA ARG A 148 4.70 27.33 -17.62
C ARG A 148 3.70 26.52 -18.46
N HIS A 149 2.61 26.05 -17.86
CA HIS A 149 1.60 25.23 -18.53
C HIS A 149 0.25 25.92 -18.51
N HIS A 150 -0.56 25.67 -19.54
CA HIS A 150 -1.87 26.31 -19.70
C HIS A 150 -2.90 25.77 -18.67
N PRO A 151 -3.88 26.58 -18.21
CA PRO A 151 -4.86 26.17 -17.18
C PRO A 151 -5.63 24.87 -17.48
N ASP A 152 -5.96 24.61 -18.74
CA ASP A 152 -6.63 23.37 -19.19
C ASP A 152 -5.93 22.07 -18.75
N LYS A 153 -4.61 22.10 -18.52
CA LYS A 153 -3.83 20.93 -18.09
C LYS A 153 -4.10 20.51 -16.65
N PHE A 154 -4.73 21.38 -15.85
CA PHE A 154 -4.96 21.14 -14.43
C PHE A 154 -6.42 20.81 -14.09
N VAL A 155 -7.33 20.88 -15.07
CA VAL A 155 -8.79 20.76 -14.88
C VAL A 155 -9.17 19.54 -14.04
N PHE A 156 -8.76 18.34 -14.45
CA PHE A 156 -9.09 17.10 -13.71
C PHE A 156 -8.34 16.98 -12.38
N GLY A 157 -7.10 17.47 -12.31
CA GLY A 157 -6.33 17.48 -11.07
C GLY A 157 -6.96 18.38 -10.01
N ASP A 158 -7.38 19.59 -10.41
CA ASP A 158 -8.06 20.55 -9.55
C ASP A 158 -9.42 20.01 -9.08
N GLN A 159 -10.17 19.31 -9.96
CA GLN A 159 -11.42 18.65 -9.59
C GLN A 159 -11.21 17.58 -8.50
N GLN A 160 -10.20 16.72 -8.69
CA GLN A 160 -9.88 15.66 -7.73
C GLN A 160 -9.43 16.22 -6.38
N GLN A 161 -8.63 17.29 -6.39
CA GLN A 161 -8.16 17.94 -5.17
C GLN A 161 -9.27 18.67 -4.42
N ALA A 162 -10.21 19.29 -5.14
CA ALA A 162 -11.30 20.07 -4.55
C ALA A 162 -12.45 19.22 -3.95
N ASN A 163 -12.28 17.89 -3.89
CA ASN A 163 -13.16 16.92 -3.24
C ASN A 163 -14.65 17.13 -3.58
N THR A 164 -14.93 17.10 -4.89
CA THR A 164 -16.21 17.50 -5.47
C THR A 164 -17.02 16.27 -5.86
N ASN A 165 -17.99 15.88 -5.02
CA ASN A 165 -18.94 14.83 -5.39
C ASN A 165 -20.36 15.31 -5.10
N LYS A 166 -21.05 15.78 -6.14
CA LYS A 166 -22.52 15.86 -6.14
C LYS A 166 -23.06 15.28 -7.44
N PRO A 167 -24.05 14.37 -7.39
CA PRO A 167 -24.73 13.90 -8.59
C PRO A 167 -25.51 15.04 -9.26
N SER A 168 -25.68 14.93 -10.58
CA SER A 168 -26.55 15.79 -11.40
C SER A 168 -27.95 15.86 -10.81
N GLY A 169 -28.52 17.05 -10.73
CA GLY A 169 -29.92 17.23 -10.38
C GLY A 169 -30.83 17.02 -11.60
N MET A 170 -32.12 17.28 -11.44
CA MET A 170 -33.07 17.46 -12.56
C MET A 170 -33.34 18.95 -12.80
N SER A 171 -32.29 19.78 -12.85
CA SER A 171 -32.38 21.22 -13.12
C SER A 171 -32.16 21.53 -14.60
N ASP A 172 -32.59 22.71 -15.05
CA ASP A 172 -32.32 23.18 -16.44
C ASP A 172 -30.82 23.29 -16.75
N ILE A 173 -29.98 23.43 -15.73
CA ILE A 173 -28.51 23.46 -15.86
C ILE A 173 -27.96 22.09 -16.27
N ASP A 174 -28.61 20.99 -15.86
CA ASP A 174 -28.16 19.63 -16.15
C ASP A 174 -28.26 19.26 -17.65
N LYS A 175 -28.97 20.08 -18.45
CA LYS A 175 -29.00 19.99 -19.92
C LYS A 175 -27.68 20.42 -20.58
N TYR A 176 -26.79 21.06 -19.82
CA TYR A 176 -25.54 21.61 -20.31
C TYR A 176 -24.31 20.88 -19.73
N LYS A 177 -23.19 20.99 -20.43
CA LYS A 177 -21.86 20.67 -19.92
C LYS A 177 -20.91 21.83 -20.18
N MET A 178 -19.85 21.93 -19.36
CA MET A 178 -18.86 22.99 -19.44
C MET A 178 -17.60 22.56 -20.20
N CYS A 179 -17.16 23.41 -21.14
CA CYS A 179 -15.96 23.23 -21.94
C CYS A 179 -14.73 23.86 -21.25
N LEU A 180 -13.80 23.03 -20.80
CA LEU A 180 -12.52 23.48 -20.22
C LEU A 180 -11.31 22.87 -20.95
N HIS A 181 -11.38 21.59 -21.29
CA HIS A 181 -10.26 20.91 -21.96
C HIS A 181 -10.02 21.44 -23.38
N GLY A 182 -8.74 21.64 -23.73
CA GLY A 182 -8.32 22.11 -25.04
C GLY A 182 -8.68 23.58 -25.34
N GLN A 183 -9.41 24.26 -24.45
CA GLN A 183 -9.80 25.65 -24.64
C GLN A 183 -8.62 26.57 -24.34
N ARG A 184 -8.40 27.57 -25.21
CA ARG A 184 -7.20 28.44 -25.20
C ARG A 184 -7.50 29.93 -25.01
N SER A 185 -8.76 30.29 -24.81
CA SER A 185 -9.17 31.69 -24.70
C SER A 185 -10.16 31.90 -23.56
N PRO A 186 -10.22 33.10 -22.96
CA PRO A 186 -11.23 33.44 -21.96
C PRO A 186 -12.67 33.32 -22.44
N LYS A 187 -12.90 33.42 -23.76
CA LYS A 187 -14.24 33.33 -24.37
C LYS A 187 -14.74 31.88 -24.45
N THR A 188 -13.81 30.93 -24.63
CA THR A 188 -14.17 29.52 -24.84
C THR A 188 -13.96 28.66 -23.59
N TYR A 189 -13.01 29.03 -22.73
CA TYR A 189 -12.78 28.39 -21.44
C TYR A 189 -13.96 28.68 -20.49
N GLY A 190 -14.60 27.64 -19.98
CA GLY A 190 -15.79 27.76 -19.13
C GLY A 190 -17.11 27.91 -19.89
N SER A 191 -17.10 27.86 -21.22
CA SER A 191 -18.33 27.97 -22.02
C SER A 191 -19.26 26.78 -21.82
N LEU A 192 -20.58 27.04 -21.84
CA LEU A 192 -21.60 26.01 -21.71
C LEU A 192 -22.14 25.59 -23.08
N VAL A 193 -22.31 24.30 -23.25
CA VAL A 193 -22.89 23.70 -24.46
C VAL A 193 -23.89 22.62 -24.08
N LEU A 194 -24.89 22.36 -24.92
CA LEU A 194 -25.85 21.30 -24.65
C LEU A 194 -25.14 19.95 -24.55
N ARG A 195 -25.58 19.10 -23.61
CA ARG A 195 -24.97 17.81 -23.28
C ARG A 195 -24.73 16.92 -24.51
N ASP A 196 -25.67 16.94 -25.46
CA ASP A 196 -25.65 16.11 -26.67
C ASP A 196 -24.88 16.74 -27.85
N THR A 197 -24.27 17.90 -27.66
CA THR A 197 -23.53 18.59 -28.73
C THR A 197 -22.18 17.94 -28.99
N GLY A 198 -21.82 17.68 -30.23
CA GLY A 198 -20.48 17.21 -30.62
C GLY A 198 -20.29 15.70 -30.51
N ASP A 199 -19.10 15.23 -30.88
CA ASP A 199 -18.78 13.81 -30.88
C ASP A 199 -18.73 13.22 -29.45
N ARG A 200 -18.62 11.89 -29.36
CA ARG A 200 -18.59 11.16 -28.08
C ARG A 200 -17.48 11.67 -27.15
N VAL A 201 -16.27 11.92 -27.68
CA VAL A 201 -15.10 12.33 -26.90
C VAL A 201 -15.29 13.73 -26.35
N GLN A 202 -15.77 14.64 -27.18
CA GLN A 202 -16.06 16.01 -26.78
C GLN A 202 -17.09 16.05 -25.66
N ARG A 203 -18.10 15.17 -25.70
CA ARG A 203 -19.10 15.05 -24.62
C ARG A 203 -18.53 14.47 -23.32
N GLU A 204 -17.54 13.58 -23.42
CA GLU A 204 -16.86 12.95 -22.28
C GLU A 204 -15.78 13.85 -21.65
N LEU A 205 -15.13 14.70 -22.46
CA LEU A 205 -14.13 15.70 -22.04
C LEU A 205 -14.72 16.88 -21.24
N ARG A 206 -16.01 17.15 -21.42
CA ARG A 206 -16.67 18.28 -20.78
C ARG A 206 -17.12 17.92 -19.38
N MET A 207 -17.02 18.89 -18.49
CA MET A 207 -17.35 18.72 -17.09
C MET A 207 -18.82 19.02 -16.81
N GLU A 208 -19.34 18.43 -15.75
CA GLU A 208 -20.61 18.86 -15.18
C GLU A 208 -20.51 20.33 -14.73
N PRO A 209 -21.53 21.17 -15.00
CA PRO A 209 -21.37 22.62 -14.83
C PRO A 209 -21.00 23.06 -13.41
N VAL A 210 -21.56 22.41 -12.39
CA VAL A 210 -21.25 22.68 -10.98
C VAL A 210 -19.77 22.40 -10.69
N ALA A 211 -19.28 21.23 -11.09
CA ALA A 211 -17.88 20.85 -10.90
C ALA A 211 -16.94 21.77 -11.72
N GLY A 212 -17.33 22.13 -12.94
CA GLY A 212 -16.57 23.04 -13.79
C GLY A 212 -16.42 24.43 -13.16
N LEU A 213 -17.49 24.99 -12.60
CA LEU A 213 -17.46 26.31 -11.94
C LEU A 213 -16.55 26.30 -10.70
N GLN A 214 -16.58 25.22 -9.93
CA GLN A 214 -15.69 25.04 -8.79
C GLN A 214 -14.22 24.92 -9.20
N VAL A 215 -13.93 24.21 -10.29
CA VAL A 215 -12.57 24.14 -10.86
C VAL A 215 -12.09 25.53 -11.29
N LEU A 216 -12.96 26.34 -11.92
CA LEU A 216 -12.63 27.71 -12.30
C LEU A 216 -12.26 28.56 -11.08
N GLU A 217 -13.02 28.47 -9.98
CA GLU A 217 -12.70 29.19 -8.74
C GLU A 217 -11.35 28.75 -8.15
N VAL A 218 -11.11 27.44 -8.08
CA VAL A 218 -9.85 26.88 -7.56
C VAL A 218 -8.66 27.38 -8.38
N GLN A 219 -8.79 27.38 -9.71
CA GLN A 219 -7.76 27.87 -10.64
C GLN A 219 -7.50 29.36 -10.50
N ASP A 220 -8.56 30.19 -10.47
CA ASP A 220 -8.44 31.64 -10.33
C ASP A 220 -7.65 32.00 -9.08
N ARG A 221 -8.07 31.42 -7.95
CA ARG A 221 -7.48 31.73 -6.65
C ARG A 221 -6.04 31.23 -6.52
N ASN A 222 -5.74 30.03 -7.05
CA ASN A 222 -4.37 29.51 -7.11
C ASN A 222 -3.46 30.42 -7.93
N LEU A 223 -3.89 30.87 -9.10
CA LEU A 223 -3.08 31.73 -9.97
C LEU A 223 -2.89 33.13 -9.38
N ASP A 224 -3.93 33.73 -8.80
CA ASP A 224 -3.84 35.01 -8.08
C ASP A 224 -2.82 34.94 -6.93
N PHE A 225 -2.92 33.90 -6.11
CA PHE A 225 -1.96 33.64 -5.02
C PHE A 225 -0.52 33.56 -5.50
N LEU A 226 -0.27 32.83 -6.59
CA LEU A 226 1.06 32.66 -7.17
C LEU A 226 1.61 33.97 -7.75
N VAL A 227 0.75 34.80 -8.36
CA VAL A 227 1.12 36.15 -8.81
C VAL A 227 1.48 37.04 -7.62
N LYS A 228 0.69 37.03 -6.54
CA LYS A 228 0.98 37.78 -5.31
C LYS A 228 2.30 37.35 -4.67
N CYS A 229 2.58 36.04 -4.62
CA CYS A 229 3.88 35.53 -4.18
C CYS A 229 5.04 36.09 -5.01
N CYS A 230 4.90 36.10 -6.35
CA CYS A 230 5.91 36.67 -7.25
C CYS A 230 6.15 38.16 -6.95
N ARG A 231 5.08 38.94 -6.77
CA ARG A 231 5.16 40.38 -6.44
C ARG A 231 5.90 40.63 -5.13
N LEU A 232 5.63 39.84 -4.09
CA LEU A 232 6.31 39.96 -2.80
C LEU A 232 7.79 39.53 -2.86
N ILE A 233 8.11 38.49 -3.63
CA ILE A 233 9.49 38.03 -3.79
C ILE A 233 10.33 39.03 -4.61
N LEU A 234 9.72 39.66 -5.61
CA LEU A 234 10.32 40.63 -6.54
C LEU A 234 9.85 42.07 -6.24
N HIS A 235 9.67 42.41 -4.96
CA HIS A 235 9.09 43.69 -4.50
C HIS A 235 9.85 44.95 -4.96
N ASP A 236 11.10 44.81 -5.38
CA ASP A 236 11.99 45.84 -5.90
C ASP A 236 12.01 45.91 -7.43
N MET A 237 11.23 45.07 -8.12
CA MET A 237 11.18 45.02 -9.59
C MET A 237 9.88 45.60 -10.13
N ASP A 238 9.96 46.28 -11.28
CA ASP A 238 8.79 46.72 -12.02
C ASP A 238 8.16 45.53 -12.75
N LEU A 239 7.07 45.02 -12.19
CA LEU A 239 6.28 43.92 -12.77
C LEU A 239 5.09 44.40 -13.61
N ASP A 240 4.89 45.72 -13.72
CA ASP A 240 3.85 46.30 -14.56
C ASP A 240 4.37 46.54 -15.99
N ASN A 241 5.67 46.80 -16.14
CA ASN A 241 6.35 46.97 -17.45
C ASN A 241 7.19 45.76 -17.89
N LEU A 242 6.67 44.53 -17.69
CA LEU A 242 7.39 43.29 -18.03
C LEU A 242 7.82 43.20 -19.49
N ASP A 243 7.07 43.80 -20.41
CA ASP A 243 7.34 43.70 -21.85
C ASP A 243 8.63 44.43 -22.27
N LEU A 244 9.18 45.32 -21.43
CA LEU A 244 10.47 45.98 -21.63
C LEU A 244 11.67 45.13 -21.22
N VAL A 245 11.44 43.98 -20.56
CA VAL A 245 12.50 43.10 -20.07
C VAL A 245 12.62 41.87 -20.97
N ASP A 246 13.85 41.53 -21.36
CA ASP A 246 14.09 40.35 -22.20
C ASP A 246 13.79 39.02 -21.48
N THR A 247 13.29 38.06 -22.24
CA THR A 247 13.09 36.69 -21.75
C THR A 247 14.43 36.01 -21.50
N LYS A 248 14.51 35.19 -20.45
CA LYS A 248 15.70 34.43 -20.07
C LYS A 248 15.47 32.93 -20.29
N PRO A 249 16.53 32.14 -20.51
CA PRO A 249 16.46 30.69 -20.53
C PRO A 249 15.82 30.16 -19.24
N ALA A 250 15.08 29.06 -19.35
CA ALA A 250 14.50 28.41 -18.17
C ALA A 250 15.63 27.94 -17.23
N PRO A 251 15.57 28.26 -15.92
CA PRO A 251 16.54 27.75 -14.97
C PRO A 251 16.41 26.23 -14.81
N PRO A 252 17.41 25.56 -14.21
CA PRO A 252 17.35 24.12 -13.94
C PRO A 252 16.09 23.72 -13.17
N GLN A 253 15.56 22.53 -13.47
CA GLN A 253 14.40 22.01 -12.76
C GLN A 253 14.69 21.83 -11.27
N ILE A 254 13.75 22.27 -10.43
CA ILE A 254 13.82 22.12 -8.99
C ILE A 254 13.50 20.67 -8.64
N LYS A 255 14.51 19.92 -8.22
CA LYS A 255 14.34 18.59 -7.63
C LYS A 255 13.89 18.76 -6.17
N SER A 256 12.89 17.99 -5.76
CA SER A 256 12.48 17.96 -4.35
C SER A 256 13.56 17.30 -3.49
N THR A 257 13.68 17.75 -2.24
CA THR A 257 14.56 17.15 -1.22
C THR A 257 13.94 15.94 -0.54
N LEU A 258 12.67 15.62 -0.82
CA LEU A 258 11.99 14.50 -0.18
C LEU A 258 12.60 13.16 -0.64
N PRO A 259 12.64 12.13 0.24
CA PRO A 259 13.11 10.81 -0.12
C PRO A 259 12.24 10.25 -1.26
N VAL A 260 12.81 10.16 -2.46
CA VAL A 260 12.11 9.72 -3.69
C VAL A 260 11.66 8.25 -3.62
N HIS A 261 12.01 7.54 -2.54
CA HIS A 261 11.79 6.11 -2.37
C HIS A 261 10.53 5.76 -1.54
N THR A 262 9.64 6.71 -1.27
CA THR A 262 8.39 6.44 -0.55
C THR A 262 7.19 7.03 -1.29
N VAL A 263 6.06 6.31 -1.31
CA VAL A 263 4.85 6.77 -1.97
C VAL A 263 4.27 8.03 -1.29
N THR A 264 4.36 8.12 0.04
CA THR A 264 3.97 9.31 0.83
C THR A 264 4.69 10.57 0.36
N ALA A 265 6.01 10.49 0.14
CA ALA A 265 6.79 11.63 -0.37
C ALA A 265 6.39 12.05 -1.79
N MET A 266 5.99 11.09 -2.63
CA MET A 266 5.50 11.38 -3.98
C MET A 266 4.13 12.06 -3.93
N ALA A 267 3.22 11.56 -3.09
CA ALA A 267 1.89 12.14 -2.87
C ALA A 267 1.97 13.58 -2.35
N GLN A 268 2.86 13.87 -1.40
CA GLN A 268 3.05 15.23 -0.85
C GLN A 268 3.38 16.30 -1.91
N ILE A 269 4.10 15.93 -2.98
CA ILE A 269 4.52 16.88 -4.02
C ILE A 269 3.54 16.87 -5.21
N ALA A 270 2.78 15.80 -5.40
CA ALA A 270 1.89 15.62 -6.54
C ALA A 270 0.96 16.82 -6.80
N PRO A 271 0.35 17.48 -5.79
CA PRO A 271 -0.55 18.62 -5.98
C PRO A 271 0.10 19.84 -6.64
N TYR A 272 1.40 20.01 -6.47
CA TYR A 272 2.16 21.17 -6.95
C TYR A 272 2.74 20.98 -8.35
N ARG A 273 2.82 19.73 -8.83
CA ARG A 273 3.41 19.39 -10.13
C ARG A 273 2.37 19.40 -11.24
N LEU A 274 2.84 19.24 -12.48
CA LEU A 274 1.97 18.94 -13.59
C LEU A 274 1.30 17.57 -13.31
N PRO A 275 -0.01 17.40 -13.58
CA PRO A 275 -0.68 16.12 -13.37
C PRO A 275 0.10 14.98 -14.03
N GLN A 276 0.32 13.92 -13.25
CA GLN A 276 1.02 12.73 -13.72
C GLN A 276 0.21 12.03 -14.80
N ARG A 277 0.90 11.34 -15.70
CA ARG A 277 0.28 10.45 -16.67
C ARG A 277 0.13 9.05 -16.07
N LEU A 278 -0.83 8.30 -16.57
CA LEU A 278 -0.98 6.87 -16.28
C LEU A 278 0.34 6.14 -16.55
N ASP A 279 0.84 5.40 -15.56
CA ASP A 279 2.01 4.53 -15.68
C ASP A 279 1.60 3.07 -15.58
N MET A 280 1.24 2.47 -16.72
CA MET A 280 0.85 1.06 -16.79
C MET A 280 1.96 0.10 -16.38
N LYS A 281 3.23 0.46 -16.64
CA LYS A 281 4.37 -0.40 -16.29
C LYS A 281 4.50 -0.52 -14.77
N ARG A 282 4.37 0.60 -14.06
CA ARG A 282 4.37 0.61 -12.59
C ARG A 282 3.18 -0.15 -12.03
N LEU A 283 1.98 0.03 -12.58
CA LEU A 283 0.79 -0.70 -12.13
C LEU A 283 0.96 -2.22 -12.27
N ARG A 284 1.41 -2.69 -13.44
CA ARG A 284 1.68 -4.11 -13.66
C ARG A 284 2.71 -4.64 -12.68
N LEU A 285 3.83 -3.94 -12.51
CA LEU A 285 4.89 -4.34 -11.57
C LEU A 285 4.38 -4.50 -10.12
N LEU A 286 3.50 -3.61 -9.66
CA LEU A 286 2.94 -3.68 -8.30
C LEU A 286 1.91 -4.82 -8.16
N ILE A 287 1.04 -5.00 -9.15
CA ILE A 287 -0.01 -6.05 -9.14
C ILE A 287 0.63 -7.43 -9.28
N SER A 288 1.55 -7.63 -10.22
CA SER A 288 2.24 -8.92 -10.41
C SER A 288 3.00 -9.32 -9.14
N ALA A 289 3.70 -8.38 -8.50
CA ALA A 289 4.43 -8.68 -7.26
C ALA A 289 3.50 -9.08 -6.10
N ARG A 290 2.31 -8.46 -6.01
CA ARG A 290 1.32 -8.81 -4.98
C ARG A 290 0.58 -10.12 -5.29
N ARG A 291 0.35 -10.42 -6.57
CA ARG A 291 -0.15 -11.71 -7.07
C ARG A 291 0.80 -12.85 -6.72
N GLU A 292 2.10 -12.67 -6.94
CA GLU A 292 3.12 -13.63 -6.52
C GLU A 292 3.11 -13.83 -5.00
N GLU A 293 2.99 -12.76 -4.22
CA GLU A 293 2.87 -12.86 -2.77
C GLU A 293 1.61 -13.64 -2.33
N ALA A 294 0.47 -13.46 -3.00
CA ALA A 294 -0.76 -14.21 -2.72
C ALA A 294 -0.59 -15.71 -2.97
N GLU A 295 0.03 -16.09 -4.10
CA GLU A 295 0.33 -17.49 -4.40
C GLU A 295 1.29 -18.08 -3.36
N GLU A 296 2.34 -17.35 -3.01
CA GLU A 296 3.31 -17.77 -2.01
C GLU A 296 2.69 -17.95 -0.62
N HIS A 297 1.71 -17.11 -0.26
CA HIS A 297 0.94 -17.22 0.98
C HIS A 297 0.16 -18.54 1.03
N VAL A 298 -0.57 -18.89 -0.03
CA VAL A 298 -1.31 -20.17 -0.10
C VAL A 298 -0.36 -21.36 0.03
N TRP A 299 0.77 -21.34 -0.66
CA TRP A 299 1.77 -22.39 -0.54
C TRP A 299 2.39 -22.47 0.85
N ALA A 300 2.67 -21.34 1.51
CA ALA A 300 3.23 -21.31 2.86
C ALA A 300 2.26 -21.92 3.89
N LEU A 301 0.95 -21.67 3.75
CA LEU A 301 -0.08 -22.29 4.60
C LEU A 301 -0.15 -23.83 4.45
N ARG A 302 0.18 -24.35 3.24
CA ARG A 302 0.24 -25.80 2.96
C ARG A 302 1.60 -26.44 3.29
N GLU A 303 2.67 -25.65 3.28
CA GLU A 303 4.05 -26.13 3.42
C GLU A 303 4.55 -26.09 4.88
N ASP A 304 4.33 -25.01 5.63
CA ASP A 304 4.93 -24.79 6.96
C ASP A 304 3.88 -24.80 8.09
N PRO A 305 3.90 -25.79 9.01
CA PRO A 305 2.97 -25.85 10.13
C PRO A 305 3.06 -24.67 11.10
N GLY A 306 4.26 -24.12 11.31
CA GLY A 306 4.47 -22.94 12.14
C GLY A 306 3.87 -21.68 11.51
N TYR A 307 4.01 -21.52 10.19
CA TYR A 307 3.37 -20.44 9.44
C TYR A 307 1.84 -20.55 9.50
N PHE A 308 1.30 -21.74 9.26
CA PHE A 308 -0.13 -22.02 9.40
C PHE A 308 -0.63 -21.67 10.81
N ALA A 309 0.04 -22.15 11.86
CA ALA A 309 -0.35 -21.89 13.25
C ALA A 309 -0.30 -20.40 13.60
N GLN A 310 0.68 -19.67 13.05
CA GLN A 310 0.82 -18.24 13.28
C GLN A 310 -0.32 -17.45 12.63
N ASN A 311 -0.68 -17.77 11.39
CA ASN A 311 -1.81 -17.14 10.72
C ASN A 311 -3.12 -17.43 11.45
N MET A 312 -3.35 -18.68 11.89
CA MET A 312 -4.51 -19.04 12.72
C MET A 312 -4.60 -18.18 13.99
N ARG A 313 -3.48 -17.95 14.69
CA ARG A 313 -3.44 -17.07 15.86
C ARG A 313 -3.75 -15.62 15.49
N GLU A 314 -3.15 -15.09 14.43
CA GLU A 314 -3.41 -13.72 13.98
C GLU A 314 -4.89 -13.51 13.63
N TRP A 315 -5.50 -14.39 12.85
CA TRP A 315 -6.93 -14.34 12.55
C TRP A 315 -7.80 -14.46 13.80
N SER A 316 -7.43 -15.33 14.75
CA SER A 316 -8.15 -15.46 16.02
C SER A 316 -8.11 -14.17 16.85
N GLU A 317 -6.95 -13.49 16.91
CA GLU A 317 -6.78 -12.23 17.65
C GLU A 317 -7.52 -11.06 17.00
N HIS A 318 -7.80 -11.11 15.70
CA HIS A 318 -8.55 -10.10 14.97
C HIS A 318 -10.03 -10.47 14.80
N SER A 319 -10.47 -11.57 15.42
CA SER A 319 -11.87 -11.95 15.41
C SER A 319 -12.71 -10.98 16.24
N PRO A 320 -13.88 -10.53 15.75
CA PRO A 320 -14.76 -9.66 16.53
C PRO A 320 -15.30 -10.33 17.80
N PHE A 321 -15.25 -11.67 17.89
CA PHE A 321 -15.58 -12.42 19.11
C PHE A 321 -14.61 -12.16 20.28
N MET A 322 -13.41 -11.66 19.99
CA MET A 322 -12.45 -11.28 21.02
C MET A 322 -12.81 -9.96 21.70
N ILE A 323 -13.72 -9.15 21.13
CA ILE A 323 -14.15 -7.89 21.73
C ILE A 323 -15.00 -8.17 22.97
N PRO A 324 -14.64 -7.63 24.15
CA PRO A 324 -15.37 -7.90 25.38
C PRO A 324 -16.72 -7.17 25.44
N ASP A 325 -17.68 -7.75 26.17
CA ASP A 325 -18.93 -7.06 26.52
C ASP A 325 -18.72 -5.99 27.61
N LYS A 326 -19.80 -5.29 27.99
CA LYS A 326 -19.80 -4.29 29.07
C LYS A 326 -19.30 -4.84 30.43
N ASN A 327 -19.36 -6.15 30.63
CA ASN A 327 -18.90 -6.84 31.84
C ASN A 327 -17.48 -7.40 31.68
N LYS A 328 -16.76 -7.01 30.62
CA LYS A 328 -15.42 -7.49 30.25
C LYS A 328 -15.34 -8.98 29.92
N ARG A 329 -16.46 -9.62 29.54
CA ARG A 329 -16.50 -11.05 29.22
C ARG A 329 -16.26 -11.29 27.73
N PRO A 330 -15.43 -12.29 27.35
CA PRO A 330 -15.30 -12.71 25.96
C PRO A 330 -16.61 -13.29 25.43
N HIS A 331 -16.72 -13.46 24.12
CA HIS A 331 -17.84 -14.19 23.52
C HIS A 331 -17.79 -15.68 23.90
N GLU A 332 -18.95 -16.32 24.07
CA GLU A 332 -19.05 -17.71 24.59
C GLU A 332 -18.36 -18.74 23.69
N MET A 333 -18.29 -18.48 22.39
CA MET A 333 -17.61 -19.34 21.41
C MET A 333 -16.07 -19.35 21.57
N VAL A 334 -15.47 -18.33 22.19
CA VAL A 334 -14.01 -18.20 22.25
C VAL A 334 -13.40 -19.35 23.04
N GLY A 335 -12.58 -20.16 22.38
CA GLY A 335 -11.93 -21.34 22.97
C GLY A 335 -12.63 -22.67 22.65
N GLU A 336 -13.84 -22.64 22.09
CA GLU A 336 -14.56 -23.84 21.65
C GLU A 336 -14.03 -24.33 20.28
N PRO A 337 -14.16 -25.64 19.95
CA PRO A 337 -13.75 -26.16 18.64
C PRO A 337 -14.36 -25.40 17.45
N ALA A 338 -15.65 -25.04 17.55
CA ALA A 338 -16.35 -24.28 16.52
C ALA A 338 -15.76 -22.88 16.26
N PHE A 339 -15.07 -22.28 17.23
CA PHE A 339 -14.35 -21.03 17.01
C PHE A 339 -13.17 -21.25 16.09
N TRP A 340 -12.36 -22.28 16.34
CA TRP A 340 -11.19 -22.58 15.51
C TRP A 340 -11.57 -22.98 14.09
N ASP A 341 -12.66 -23.72 13.91
CA ASP A 341 -13.21 -24.03 12.59
C ASP A 341 -13.54 -22.74 11.82
N LYS A 342 -14.26 -21.83 12.47
CA LYS A 342 -14.61 -20.53 11.87
C LYS A 342 -13.37 -19.69 11.53
N ILE A 343 -12.36 -19.67 12.40
CA ILE A 343 -11.09 -18.97 12.12
C ILE A 343 -10.38 -19.59 10.92
N ALA A 344 -10.31 -20.92 10.85
CA ALA A 344 -9.69 -21.62 9.73
C ALA A 344 -10.43 -21.37 8.41
N THR A 345 -11.75 -21.43 8.41
CA THR A 345 -12.59 -21.11 7.24
C THR A 345 -12.29 -19.69 6.74
N SER A 346 -12.33 -18.67 7.61
CA SER A 346 -12.07 -17.28 7.20
C SER A 346 -10.65 -17.09 6.65
N MET A 347 -9.65 -17.69 7.31
CA MET A 347 -8.26 -17.61 6.87
C MET A 347 -8.05 -18.27 5.49
N ILE A 348 -8.61 -19.46 5.28
CA ILE A 348 -8.45 -20.22 4.03
C ILE A 348 -9.22 -19.55 2.89
N PHE A 349 -10.46 -19.13 3.15
CA PHE A 349 -11.27 -18.38 2.20
C PHE A 349 -10.52 -17.14 1.72
N HIS A 350 -9.99 -16.33 2.64
CA HIS A 350 -9.21 -15.15 2.30
C HIS A 350 -7.96 -15.48 1.48
N ALA A 351 -7.19 -16.51 1.87
CA ALA A 351 -5.96 -16.87 1.16
C ALA A 351 -6.23 -17.24 -0.32
N TYR A 352 -7.28 -18.03 -0.57
CA TYR A 352 -7.64 -18.44 -1.94
C TYR A 352 -8.34 -17.34 -2.74
N SER A 353 -9.28 -16.62 -2.14
CA SER A 353 -9.96 -15.51 -2.82
C SER A 353 -8.97 -14.39 -3.18
N SER A 354 -8.04 -14.05 -2.30
CA SER A 354 -6.94 -13.12 -2.60
C SER A 354 -6.10 -13.60 -3.80
N LEU A 355 -5.73 -14.89 -3.87
CA LEU A 355 -5.01 -15.43 -5.03
C LEU A 355 -5.80 -15.26 -6.33
N ILE A 356 -7.08 -15.66 -6.34
CA ILE A 356 -7.98 -15.55 -7.49
C ILE A 356 -8.09 -14.10 -7.94
N LEU A 357 -8.35 -13.19 -7.00
CA LEU A 357 -8.56 -11.78 -7.28
C LEU A 357 -7.29 -11.11 -7.83
N PHE A 358 -6.13 -11.33 -7.21
CA PHE A 358 -4.87 -10.74 -7.70
C PHE A 358 -4.38 -11.37 -9.00
N ALA A 359 -4.59 -12.66 -9.24
CA ALA A 359 -4.33 -13.30 -10.54
C ALA A 359 -5.22 -12.71 -11.65
N THR A 360 -6.50 -12.50 -11.34
CA THR A 360 -7.44 -11.86 -12.27
C THR A 360 -7.08 -10.40 -12.56
N ALA A 361 -6.60 -9.65 -11.56
CA ALA A 361 -6.10 -8.29 -11.77
C ALA A 361 -4.80 -8.25 -12.58
N ASP A 362 -3.89 -9.22 -12.37
CA ASP A 362 -2.63 -9.31 -13.11
C ASP A 362 -2.86 -9.61 -14.60
N GLU A 363 -3.79 -10.50 -14.91
CA GLU A 363 -4.26 -10.73 -16.27
C GLU A 363 -4.87 -9.47 -16.87
N ALA A 364 -5.79 -8.82 -16.14
CA ALA A 364 -6.50 -7.63 -16.63
C ALA A 364 -5.56 -6.45 -16.87
N VAL A 365 -4.58 -6.20 -15.99
CA VAL A 365 -3.61 -5.10 -16.18
C VAL A 365 -2.64 -5.40 -17.31
N THR A 366 -2.25 -6.67 -17.50
CA THR A 366 -1.40 -7.09 -18.61
C THR A 366 -2.12 -6.89 -19.93
N LEU A 367 -3.37 -7.36 -20.04
CA LEU A 367 -4.19 -7.15 -21.23
C LEU A 367 -4.44 -5.66 -21.50
N ALA A 368 -4.71 -4.86 -20.47
CA ALA A 368 -4.90 -3.41 -20.60
C ALA A 368 -3.65 -2.74 -21.17
N GLN A 369 -2.47 -3.13 -20.66
CA GLN A 369 -1.19 -2.63 -21.14
C GLN A 369 -0.94 -3.03 -22.60
N GLU A 370 -1.10 -4.30 -22.96
CA GLU A 370 -0.89 -4.78 -24.33
C GLU A 370 -1.82 -4.10 -25.35
N LYS A 371 -3.11 -3.98 -25.01
CA LYS A 371 -4.10 -3.30 -25.87
C LYS A 371 -3.79 -1.82 -26.01
N LEU A 372 -3.41 -1.14 -24.93
CA LEU A 372 -2.98 0.24 -24.99
C LEU A 372 -1.75 0.38 -25.91
N ASP A 373 -0.71 -0.41 -25.68
CA ASP A 373 0.54 -0.37 -26.46
C ASP A 373 0.29 -0.58 -27.96
N SER A 374 -0.65 -1.45 -28.33
CA SER A 374 -1.03 -1.70 -29.72
C SER A 374 -1.63 -0.49 -30.45
N CYS A 375 -2.22 0.46 -29.72
CA CYS A 375 -2.93 1.62 -30.29
C CYS A 375 -2.32 2.97 -29.91
N LEU A 376 -1.29 3.02 -29.05
CA LEU A 376 -0.64 4.25 -28.58
C LEU A 376 -0.23 5.20 -29.71
N HIS A 377 0.32 4.66 -30.80
CA HIS A 377 0.80 5.46 -31.93
C HIS A 377 -0.31 6.14 -32.75
N LYS A 378 -1.57 5.73 -32.57
CA LYS A 378 -2.76 6.29 -33.24
C LYS A 378 -3.60 7.17 -32.31
N LEU A 379 -3.20 7.29 -31.04
CA LEU A 379 -4.03 7.82 -29.98
C LEU A 379 -3.78 9.33 -29.81
N GLU A 380 -4.80 10.12 -30.11
CA GLU A 380 -4.81 11.56 -29.87
C GLU A 380 -5.70 11.87 -28.66
N SER A 381 -5.33 12.87 -27.84
CA SER A 381 -6.13 13.24 -26.67
C SER A 381 -7.55 13.73 -26.99
N SER A 382 -7.82 14.02 -28.27
CA SER A 382 -9.11 14.43 -28.81
C SER A 382 -9.93 13.28 -29.40
N SER A 383 -9.41 12.05 -29.47
CA SER A 383 -10.12 10.88 -30.01
C SER A 383 -10.62 9.93 -28.91
N SER A 384 -11.61 9.09 -29.23
CA SER A 384 -12.12 8.07 -28.30
C SER A 384 -11.09 6.95 -28.21
N LEU A 385 -11.03 6.26 -27.07
CA LEU A 385 -10.39 4.95 -27.07
C LEU A 385 -11.14 4.02 -28.02
N PRO A 386 -10.42 3.13 -28.74
CA PRO A 386 -11.06 2.00 -29.39
C PRO A 386 -11.90 1.23 -28.37
N VAL A 387 -13.09 0.76 -28.77
CA VAL A 387 -14.07 0.13 -27.87
C VAL A 387 -13.46 -1.06 -27.13
N GLU A 388 -12.60 -1.81 -27.80
CA GLU A 388 -11.91 -2.99 -27.32
C GLU A 388 -10.87 -2.64 -26.24
N VAL A 389 -10.22 -1.48 -26.37
CA VAL A 389 -9.30 -0.95 -25.35
C VAL A 389 -10.13 -0.44 -24.16
N GLU A 390 -11.18 0.33 -24.43
CA GLU A 390 -12.08 0.86 -23.41
C GLU A 390 -12.66 -0.26 -22.54
N LYS A 391 -13.15 -1.35 -23.14
CA LYS A 391 -13.68 -2.53 -22.44
C LYS A 391 -12.68 -3.15 -21.46
N VAL A 392 -11.41 -3.28 -21.86
CA VAL A 392 -10.38 -3.86 -20.99
C VAL A 392 -10.07 -2.94 -19.81
N PHE A 393 -10.05 -1.62 -20.01
CA PHE A 393 -9.91 -0.66 -18.91
C PHE A 393 -11.13 -0.65 -17.97
N GLN A 394 -12.36 -0.85 -18.49
CA GLN A 394 -13.55 -1.04 -17.65
C GLN A 394 -13.42 -2.28 -16.78
N ARG A 395 -13.02 -3.41 -17.37
CA ARG A 395 -12.79 -4.67 -16.66
C ARG A 395 -11.74 -4.50 -15.56
N LEU A 396 -10.60 -3.88 -15.87
CA LEU A 396 -9.55 -3.61 -14.88
C LEU A 396 -10.05 -2.73 -13.74
N ASP A 397 -10.71 -1.60 -14.02
CA ASP A 397 -11.21 -0.66 -13.01
C ASP A 397 -12.27 -1.31 -12.11
N TYR A 398 -13.10 -2.20 -12.66
CA TYR A 398 -14.06 -2.99 -11.90
C TYR A 398 -13.40 -4.05 -11.01
N ILE A 399 -12.47 -4.84 -11.54
CA ILE A 399 -11.72 -5.84 -10.75
C ILE A 399 -11.02 -5.17 -9.57
N VAL A 400 -10.36 -4.03 -9.80
CA VAL A 400 -9.69 -3.26 -8.74
C VAL A 400 -10.70 -2.71 -7.72
N GLN A 401 -11.92 -2.37 -8.15
CA GLN A 401 -12.98 -1.99 -7.22
C GLN A 401 -13.40 -3.16 -6.32
N VAL A 402 -13.63 -4.34 -6.89
CA VAL A 402 -14.01 -5.55 -6.13
C VAL A 402 -12.89 -5.94 -5.16
N LEU A 403 -11.63 -5.92 -5.62
CA LEU A 403 -10.45 -6.16 -4.79
C LEU A 403 -10.32 -5.20 -3.60
N ALA A 404 -10.84 -3.97 -3.71
CA ALA A 404 -10.79 -3.03 -2.60
C ALA A 404 -11.83 -3.35 -1.51
N ASP A 405 -12.91 -4.04 -1.84
CA ASP A 405 -14.00 -4.35 -0.91
C ASP A 405 -13.61 -5.42 0.11
N GLU A 406 -12.77 -6.40 -0.26
CA GLU A 406 -12.29 -7.45 0.64
C GLU A 406 -11.50 -6.92 1.85
N PRO A 407 -10.37 -6.18 1.69
CA PRO A 407 -9.63 -5.63 2.82
C PRO A 407 -10.45 -4.58 3.60
N LEU A 408 -11.41 -3.89 2.97
CA LEU A 408 -12.35 -3.04 3.69
C LEU A 408 -13.22 -3.86 4.66
N GLY A 409 -13.79 -4.97 4.19
CA GLY A 409 -14.59 -5.89 5.01
C GLY A 409 -13.80 -6.46 6.19
N ASP A 410 -12.58 -6.95 5.93
CA ASP A 410 -11.66 -7.44 6.95
C ASP A 410 -11.37 -6.37 8.03
N LEU A 411 -11.02 -5.15 7.59
CA LEU A 411 -10.68 -4.06 8.50
C LEU A 411 -11.88 -3.58 9.33
N MET A 412 -13.11 -3.67 8.82
CA MET A 412 -14.31 -3.22 9.55
C MET A 412 -14.44 -3.86 10.93
N LEU A 413 -14.10 -5.14 11.07
CA LEU A 413 -14.19 -5.84 12.36
C LEU A 413 -12.83 -6.22 12.93
N GLY A 414 -11.84 -6.49 12.07
CA GLY A 414 -10.49 -6.83 12.48
C GLY A 414 -9.73 -5.68 13.12
N PHE A 415 -9.90 -4.44 12.65
CA PHE A 415 -9.23 -3.28 13.27
C PHE A 415 -9.73 -3.03 14.70
N PRO A 416 -11.06 -2.93 14.98
CA PRO A 416 -11.56 -2.84 16.34
C PRO A 416 -11.16 -4.01 17.24
N ALA A 417 -11.11 -5.23 16.70
CA ALA A 417 -10.76 -6.43 17.44
C ALA A 417 -9.25 -6.58 17.70
N SER A 418 -8.41 -5.90 16.93
CA SER A 418 -6.95 -6.03 17.00
C SER A 418 -6.43 -5.78 18.42
N PRO A 419 -5.43 -6.54 18.90
CA PRO A 419 -4.95 -6.44 20.28
C PRO A 419 -4.63 -4.99 20.75
N PRO A 420 -3.98 -4.13 19.95
CA PRO A 420 -3.67 -2.76 20.37
C PRO A 420 -4.89 -1.84 20.49
N MET A 421 -5.98 -2.12 19.77
CA MET A 421 -7.17 -1.26 19.71
C MET A 421 -8.34 -1.80 20.53
N ARG A 422 -8.40 -3.12 20.76
CA ARG A 422 -9.54 -3.83 21.37
C ARG A 422 -10.04 -3.23 22.67
N TYR A 423 -9.14 -2.73 23.52
CA TYR A 423 -9.50 -2.13 24.82
C TYR A 423 -10.47 -0.94 24.68
N GLY A 424 -10.50 -0.30 23.52
CA GLY A 424 -11.34 0.86 23.25
C GLY A 424 -12.73 0.56 22.72
N TYR A 425 -13.08 -0.72 22.54
CA TYR A 425 -14.35 -1.16 21.99
C TYR A 425 -15.08 -2.08 22.96
N GLU A 426 -16.41 -1.99 22.92
CA GLU A 426 -17.32 -2.79 23.73
C GLU A 426 -18.45 -3.31 22.84
N ARG A 427 -18.69 -4.63 22.86
CA ARG A 427 -19.85 -5.24 22.22
C ARG A 427 -21.08 -5.20 23.13
N ALA A 428 -22.28 -5.30 22.56
CA ALA A 428 -23.47 -5.50 23.38
C ALA A 428 -23.50 -6.94 23.94
N SER A 429 -23.97 -7.12 25.18
CA SER A 429 -23.96 -8.44 25.84
C SER A 429 -24.86 -9.48 25.15
N SER A 430 -25.93 -9.04 24.48
CA SER A 430 -26.86 -9.90 23.73
C SER A 430 -26.44 -10.13 22.28
N ASP A 431 -25.30 -9.60 21.85
CA ASP A 431 -24.88 -9.62 20.46
C ASP A 431 -24.13 -10.92 20.14
N LEU A 432 -24.82 -11.79 19.41
CA LEU A 432 -24.28 -13.05 18.89
C LEU A 432 -23.45 -12.84 17.61
N SER A 433 -23.58 -11.68 16.95
CA SER A 433 -22.90 -11.38 15.69
C SER A 433 -22.52 -9.89 15.61
N PRO A 434 -21.46 -9.48 16.34
CA PRO A 434 -21.04 -8.08 16.39
C PRO A 434 -20.75 -7.49 15.02
N SER A 435 -21.34 -6.33 14.75
CA SER A 435 -21.09 -5.52 13.55
C SER A 435 -20.35 -4.22 13.89
N PHE A 436 -19.66 -3.62 12.91
CA PHE A 436 -18.90 -2.37 13.12
C PHE A 436 -19.78 -1.23 13.69
N ASN A 437 -21.02 -1.14 13.22
CA ASN A 437 -21.96 -0.09 13.63
C ASN A 437 -22.55 -0.31 15.03
N THR A 438 -22.55 -1.55 15.53
CA THR A 438 -23.05 -1.89 16.87
C THR A 438 -22.01 -1.73 17.98
N LEU A 439 -20.72 -1.59 17.63
CA LEU A 439 -19.65 -1.45 18.62
C LEU A 439 -19.67 -0.08 19.30
N LYS A 440 -19.57 -0.09 20.64
CA LYS A 440 -19.43 1.13 21.43
C LYS A 440 -17.96 1.50 21.59
N ILE A 441 -17.63 2.77 21.34
CA ILE A 441 -16.26 3.29 21.52
C ILE A 441 -16.12 3.86 22.94
N LYS A 442 -15.07 3.45 23.66
CA LYS A 442 -14.77 3.83 25.05
C LYS A 442 -13.44 4.60 25.21
N MET A 443 -12.72 4.83 24.11
CA MET A 443 -11.43 5.52 24.15
C MET A 443 -11.56 7.01 24.50
N GLY A 444 -10.62 7.52 25.29
CA GLY A 444 -10.53 8.94 25.61
C GLY A 444 -10.15 9.78 24.39
N ARG A 445 -10.85 10.90 24.16
CA ARG A 445 -10.73 11.73 22.94
C ARG A 445 -9.36 12.36 22.70
N LEU A 446 -8.50 12.39 23.71
CA LEU A 446 -7.14 12.94 23.61
C LEU A 446 -6.07 11.84 23.41
N SER A 447 -6.46 10.57 23.38
CA SER A 447 -5.52 9.46 23.24
C SER A 447 -5.00 9.32 21.80
N ALA A 448 -3.84 8.67 21.65
CA ALA A 448 -3.34 8.23 20.34
C ALA A 448 -4.37 7.35 19.61
N ALA A 449 -4.98 6.42 20.35
CA ALA A 449 -5.95 5.50 19.79
C ALA A 449 -7.23 6.18 19.29
N TRP A 450 -7.66 7.31 19.89
CA TRP A 450 -8.75 8.10 19.32
C TRP A 450 -8.40 8.69 17.96
N ARG A 451 -7.16 9.18 17.76
CA ARG A 451 -6.72 9.71 16.45
C ARG A 451 -6.73 8.63 15.38
N VAL A 452 -6.14 7.47 15.68
CA VAL A 452 -6.12 6.33 14.76
C VAL A 452 -7.55 5.88 14.45
N GLN A 453 -8.40 5.76 15.47
CA GLN A 453 -9.80 5.39 15.31
C GLN A 453 -10.59 6.35 14.43
N VAL A 454 -10.39 7.67 14.57
CA VAL A 454 -11.12 8.64 13.73
C VAL A 454 -10.80 8.42 12.25
N LEU A 455 -9.53 8.25 11.87
CA LEU A 455 -9.17 8.06 10.47
C LEU A 455 -9.61 6.69 9.93
N PHE A 456 -9.44 5.61 10.68
CA PHE A 456 -9.93 4.29 10.27
C PHE A 456 -11.45 4.26 10.17
N ARG A 457 -12.18 4.95 11.05
CA ARG A 457 -13.64 5.09 10.91
C ARG A 457 -14.05 5.91 9.69
N THR A 458 -13.30 6.96 9.35
CA THR A 458 -13.48 7.70 8.07
C THR A 458 -13.21 6.78 6.88
N LEU A 459 -12.16 5.95 6.95
CA LEU A 459 -11.81 4.98 5.91
C LEU A 459 -12.89 3.92 5.72
N LEU A 460 -13.48 3.42 6.81
CA LEU A 460 -14.40 2.26 6.79
C LEU A 460 -15.88 2.67 6.64
N SER A 461 -16.20 3.96 6.60
CA SER A 461 -17.57 4.46 6.45
C SER A 461 -17.84 4.84 4.99
N PRO A 462 -18.82 4.21 4.31
CA PRO A 462 -19.18 4.57 2.93
C PRO A 462 -19.60 6.03 2.76
N GLU A 463 -20.28 6.61 3.76
CA GLU A 463 -20.67 8.02 3.78
C GLU A 463 -19.44 8.94 3.84
N GLN A 464 -18.48 8.62 4.73
CA GLN A 464 -17.26 9.41 4.86
C GLN A 464 -16.31 9.22 3.67
N GLN A 465 -16.26 8.03 3.08
CA GLN A 465 -15.51 7.78 1.85
C GLN A 465 -16.04 8.64 0.68
N LYS A 466 -17.36 8.79 0.54
CA LYS A 466 -17.95 9.71 -0.47
C LYS A 466 -17.50 11.16 -0.26
N LYS A 467 -17.36 11.56 1.01
CA LYS A 467 -16.99 12.91 1.40
C LYS A 467 -15.50 13.18 1.33
N HIS A 468 -14.64 12.24 1.68
CA HIS A 468 -13.19 12.44 1.81
C HIS A 468 -12.36 11.80 0.71
N GLY A 469 -12.93 10.81 0.00
CA GLY A 469 -12.24 9.99 -0.97
C GLY A 469 -11.40 8.88 -0.32
N LEU A 470 -11.40 7.70 -0.92
CA LEU A 470 -10.64 6.53 -0.42
C LEU A 470 -9.13 6.82 -0.40
N ASN A 471 -8.55 7.20 -1.54
CA ASN A 471 -7.11 7.43 -1.67
C ASN A 471 -6.61 8.57 -0.75
N ASN A 472 -7.36 9.67 -0.66
CA ASN A 472 -7.07 10.76 0.27
C ASN A 472 -7.01 10.30 1.74
N THR A 473 -7.94 9.42 2.14
CA THR A 473 -8.00 8.90 3.53
C THR A 473 -6.84 7.93 3.78
N VAL A 474 -6.52 7.08 2.79
CA VAL A 474 -5.35 6.21 2.82
C VAL A 474 -4.06 7.02 2.97
N GLU A 475 -3.86 8.06 2.17
CA GLU A 475 -2.67 8.92 2.24
C GLU A 475 -2.53 9.59 3.62
N GLU A 476 -3.63 10.08 4.19
CA GLU A 476 -3.58 10.71 5.52
C GLU A 476 -3.35 9.69 6.65
N ILE A 477 -3.86 8.46 6.53
CA ILE A 477 -3.52 7.37 7.46
C ILE A 477 -2.03 7.03 7.33
N GLN A 478 -1.53 6.84 6.10
CA GLN A 478 -0.13 6.53 5.87
C GLN A 478 0.79 7.60 6.45
N ARG A 479 0.47 8.88 6.21
CA ARG A 479 1.22 10.00 6.77
C ARG A 479 1.24 9.99 8.30
N MET A 480 0.08 9.75 8.94
CA MET A 480 0.01 9.60 10.40
C MET A 480 0.92 8.47 10.90
N LEU A 481 0.94 7.33 10.22
CA LEU A 481 1.77 6.18 10.59
C LEU A 481 3.27 6.46 10.40
N ASP A 482 3.64 7.22 9.37
CA ASP A 482 5.03 7.62 9.10
C ASP A 482 5.55 8.68 10.11
N GLU A 483 4.70 9.62 10.53
CA GLU A 483 5.08 10.75 11.39
C GLU A 483 5.00 10.47 12.89
N HIS A 484 4.16 9.52 13.32
CA HIS A 484 3.86 9.29 14.74
C HIS A 484 4.07 7.84 15.16
N SER A 485 5.26 7.53 15.70
CA SER A 485 5.61 6.17 16.12
C SER A 485 4.60 5.54 17.10
N ARG A 486 4.03 6.34 18.02
CA ARG A 486 3.00 5.89 18.97
C ARG A 486 1.68 5.51 18.31
N ASP A 487 1.37 6.10 17.17
CA ASP A 487 0.15 5.80 16.40
C ASP A 487 0.39 4.51 15.59
N SER A 488 1.62 4.30 15.09
CA SER A 488 2.06 3.05 14.46
C SER A 488 2.06 1.85 15.43
N ASP A 489 2.40 2.06 16.70
CA ASP A 489 2.32 1.01 17.75
C ASP A 489 0.90 0.45 17.96
N LEU A 490 -0.13 1.16 17.49
CA LEU A 490 -1.54 0.75 17.56
C LEU A 490 -2.00 -0.06 16.35
N ILE A 491 -1.12 -0.28 15.37
CA ILE A 491 -1.41 -1.07 14.18
C ILE A 491 -0.68 -2.41 14.29
N SER A 492 -1.45 -3.50 14.34
CA SER A 492 -0.90 -4.85 14.28
C SER A 492 -0.42 -5.18 12.87
N SER A 493 0.44 -6.20 12.72
CA SER A 493 0.88 -6.69 11.41
C SER A 493 -0.29 -7.09 10.49
N TRP A 494 -1.34 -7.69 11.06
CA TRP A 494 -2.55 -8.06 10.33
C TRP A 494 -3.27 -6.83 9.77
N VAL A 495 -3.51 -5.80 10.60
CA VAL A 495 -4.14 -4.55 10.16
C VAL A 495 -3.26 -3.83 9.13
N ALA A 496 -1.94 -3.79 9.34
CA ALA A 496 -1.00 -3.15 8.43
C ALA A 496 -1.00 -3.82 7.04
N SER A 497 -1.06 -5.16 7.00
CA SER A 497 -1.13 -5.92 5.74
C SER A 497 -2.41 -5.60 4.96
N ARG A 498 -3.59 -5.67 5.60
CA ARG A 498 -4.87 -5.35 4.93
C ARG A 498 -4.98 -3.88 4.51
N PHE A 499 -4.44 -2.98 5.32
CA PHE A 499 -4.31 -1.57 4.93
C PHE A 499 -3.40 -1.39 3.70
N SER A 500 -2.32 -2.17 3.59
CA SER A 500 -1.42 -2.13 2.43
C SER A 500 -2.13 -2.55 1.14
N ASP A 501 -2.93 -3.61 1.19
CA ASP A 501 -3.72 -4.09 0.04
C ASP A 501 -4.75 -3.05 -0.41
N LEU A 502 -5.52 -2.52 0.54
CA LEU A 502 -6.50 -1.45 0.27
C LEU A 502 -5.81 -0.20 -0.31
N ALA A 503 -4.65 0.16 0.22
CA ALA A 503 -3.90 1.32 -0.23
C ALA A 503 -3.36 1.13 -1.65
N LEU A 504 -2.85 -0.06 -1.98
CA LEU A 504 -2.45 -0.42 -3.34
C LEU A 504 -3.64 -0.30 -4.30
N MET A 505 -4.81 -0.86 -3.96
CA MET A 505 -6.01 -0.73 -4.80
C MET A 505 -6.44 0.73 -4.97
N SER A 506 -6.38 1.53 -3.89
CA SER A 506 -6.66 2.96 -3.96
C SER A 506 -5.72 3.71 -4.93
N GLU A 507 -4.44 3.34 -4.96
CA GLU A 507 -3.44 3.92 -5.85
C GLU A 507 -3.65 3.48 -7.30
N VAL A 508 -3.98 2.20 -7.55
CA VAL A 508 -4.32 1.71 -8.89
C VAL A 508 -5.53 2.49 -9.42
N ARG A 509 -6.60 2.63 -8.65
CA ARG A 509 -7.78 3.42 -9.06
C ARG A 509 -7.46 4.88 -9.31
N ARG A 510 -6.56 5.47 -8.52
CA ARG A 510 -6.07 6.85 -8.70
C ARG A 510 -5.32 6.99 -10.01
N GLN A 511 -4.41 6.07 -10.33
CA GLN A 511 -3.63 6.02 -11.58
C GLN A 511 -4.53 5.85 -12.80
N LEU A 512 -5.50 4.92 -12.76
CA LEU A 512 -6.52 4.80 -13.81
C LEU A 512 -7.31 6.11 -13.96
N GLY A 513 -7.61 6.77 -12.85
CA GLY A 513 -8.22 8.10 -12.79
C GLY A 513 -7.41 9.23 -13.45
N LEU A 514 -6.10 9.05 -13.65
CA LEU A 514 -5.24 9.99 -14.38
C LEU A 514 -5.39 9.87 -15.90
N PHE A 515 -5.96 8.77 -16.41
CA PHE A 515 -6.13 8.53 -17.84
C PHE A 515 -7.37 9.25 -18.40
N GLN A 516 -7.46 10.54 -18.08
CA GLN A 516 -8.52 11.42 -18.55
C GLN A 516 -8.26 11.85 -20.01
N PRO A 517 -9.33 12.07 -20.80
CA PRO A 517 -10.75 12.01 -20.43
C PRO A 517 -11.37 10.62 -20.37
N TRP A 518 -10.68 9.62 -20.91
CA TRP A 518 -11.25 8.31 -21.18
C TRP A 518 -11.75 7.60 -19.92
N CYS A 519 -11.11 7.84 -18.77
CA CYS A 519 -11.59 7.31 -17.51
C CYS A 519 -13.03 7.71 -17.16
N THR A 520 -13.40 8.96 -17.43
CA THR A 520 -14.77 9.43 -17.21
C THR A 520 -15.75 8.71 -18.13
N ALA A 521 -15.36 8.48 -19.39
CA ALA A 521 -16.17 7.77 -20.38
C ALA A 521 -16.52 6.36 -19.92
N TRP A 522 -15.50 5.59 -19.55
CA TRP A 522 -15.69 4.18 -19.27
C TRP A 522 -16.31 3.93 -17.88
N ARG A 523 -16.08 4.83 -16.91
CA ARG A 523 -16.76 4.77 -15.59
C ARG A 523 -18.24 5.13 -15.68
N SER A 524 -18.67 5.81 -16.74
CA SER A 524 -20.08 6.15 -16.95
C SER A 524 -20.93 5.01 -17.52
N LYS A 525 -20.30 3.94 -18.03
CA LYS A 525 -20.98 2.76 -18.61
C LYS A 525 -20.39 1.49 -18.01
N CYS A 526 -21.17 0.78 -17.19
CA CYS A 526 -20.78 -0.57 -16.77
C CYS A 526 -21.26 -1.56 -17.85
N LEU A 527 -20.36 -2.06 -18.70
CA LEU A 527 -20.67 -3.06 -19.74
C LEU A 527 -20.31 -4.49 -19.31
N ILE A 528 -20.13 -4.73 -18.01
CA ILE A 528 -19.57 -5.99 -17.50
C ILE A 528 -20.70 -6.97 -17.19
N GLU A 529 -21.47 -7.35 -18.21
CA GLU A 529 -22.42 -8.46 -18.08
C GLU A 529 -21.77 -9.81 -18.47
N ASP A 530 -20.71 -9.83 -19.29
CA ASP A 530 -20.23 -11.08 -19.91
C ASP A 530 -18.99 -11.75 -19.24
N ASP A 531 -18.05 -10.99 -18.62
CA ASP A 531 -16.76 -11.53 -18.11
C ASP A 531 -16.66 -11.64 -16.57
N ALA A 532 -17.53 -10.94 -15.84
CA ALA A 532 -17.63 -11.06 -14.38
C ALA A 532 -17.96 -12.48 -13.85
N PRO A 533 -18.76 -13.33 -14.53
CA PRO A 533 -19.27 -14.56 -13.93
C PRO A 533 -18.20 -15.56 -13.48
N PHE A 534 -17.10 -15.70 -14.22
CA PHE A 534 -16.15 -16.78 -13.95
C PHE A 534 -15.40 -16.58 -12.64
N PHE A 535 -14.73 -15.45 -12.42
CA PHE A 535 -13.97 -15.27 -11.18
C PHE A 535 -14.89 -15.18 -9.95
N PHE A 536 -16.07 -14.56 -10.06
CA PHE A 536 -17.05 -14.57 -8.97
C PHE A 536 -17.51 -15.99 -8.66
N SER A 537 -17.80 -16.81 -9.68
CA SER A 537 -18.15 -18.21 -9.46
C SER A 537 -17.03 -19.00 -8.78
N MET A 538 -15.76 -18.69 -9.07
CA MET A 538 -14.63 -19.32 -8.39
C MET A 538 -14.51 -18.87 -6.94
N VAL A 539 -14.71 -17.58 -6.64
CA VAL A 539 -14.71 -17.06 -5.26
C VAL A 539 -15.89 -17.63 -4.47
N GLU A 540 -17.09 -17.70 -5.05
CA GLU A 540 -18.28 -18.34 -4.47
C GLU A 540 -18.04 -19.83 -4.22
N CYS A 541 -17.45 -20.54 -5.18
CA CYS A 541 -17.09 -21.95 -5.03
C CYS A 541 -16.12 -22.15 -3.86
N VAL A 542 -15.10 -21.29 -3.72
CA VAL A 542 -14.20 -21.29 -2.56
C VAL A 542 -14.95 -21.03 -1.26
N HIS A 543 -15.86 -20.06 -1.25
CA HIS A 543 -16.71 -19.81 -0.09
C HIS A 543 -17.50 -21.06 0.31
N ASP A 544 -18.14 -21.73 -0.65
CA ASP A 544 -19.05 -22.84 -0.40
C ASP A 544 -18.32 -24.07 0.17
N PHE A 545 -17.18 -24.46 -0.41
CA PHE A 545 -16.44 -25.62 0.09
C PHE A 545 -15.68 -25.31 1.40
N THR A 546 -15.30 -24.05 1.66
CA THR A 546 -14.61 -23.70 2.92
C THR A 546 -15.58 -23.53 4.10
N SER A 547 -16.82 -23.11 3.83
CA SER A 547 -17.86 -22.88 4.84
C SER A 547 -18.49 -24.17 5.39
N CYS A 548 -18.38 -25.27 4.64
CA CYS A 548 -19.07 -26.53 4.94
C CYS A 548 -18.16 -27.60 5.59
N ALA A 549 -16.87 -27.31 5.81
CA ALA A 549 -15.93 -28.25 6.41
C ALA A 549 -15.91 -28.16 7.94
N VAL A 550 -16.15 -29.28 8.63
CA VAL A 550 -15.81 -29.43 10.06
C VAL A 550 -14.32 -29.76 10.15
N LEU A 551 -13.52 -28.84 10.70
CA LEU A 551 -12.06 -28.89 10.67
C LEU A 551 -11.50 -29.33 12.02
N ASP A 552 -11.95 -30.49 12.51
CA ASP A 552 -11.51 -31.15 13.75
C ASP A 552 -9.99 -31.39 13.76
N ALA A 553 -9.23 -30.36 14.13
CA ALA A 553 -7.79 -30.25 14.36
C ALA A 553 -7.25 -28.82 14.12
N ALA A 554 -8.11 -27.83 13.83
CA ALA A 554 -7.71 -26.46 13.50
C ALA A 554 -6.96 -25.71 14.63
N ASP A 555 -7.00 -26.18 15.88
CA ASP A 555 -6.33 -25.52 17.00
C ASP A 555 -4.81 -25.33 16.73
N PRO A 556 -4.30 -24.08 16.70
CA PRO A 556 -2.91 -23.78 16.41
C PRO A 556 -1.90 -24.43 17.38
N ALA A 557 -2.31 -24.82 18.59
CA ALA A 557 -1.47 -25.54 19.54
C ALA A 557 -0.99 -26.90 19.00
N ASN A 558 -1.74 -27.51 18.08
CA ASN A 558 -1.42 -28.81 17.50
C ASN A 558 -0.31 -28.77 16.44
N PHE A 559 0.12 -27.59 16.00
CA PHE A 559 1.06 -27.39 14.90
C PHE A 559 2.40 -26.79 15.36
N ALA A 560 2.78 -27.02 16.62
CA ALA A 560 4.05 -26.57 17.16
C ALA A 560 5.25 -27.03 16.30
N TYR A 561 5.94 -26.08 15.69
CA TYR A 561 7.01 -26.32 14.71
C TYR A 561 8.30 -25.59 15.14
N PRO A 562 9.23 -26.26 15.86
CA PRO A 562 10.41 -25.62 16.46
C PRO A 562 11.52 -25.35 15.42
N SER A 563 11.20 -24.63 14.34
CA SER A 563 12.15 -24.27 13.27
C SER A 563 13.20 -23.25 13.73
N ASP A 564 12.92 -22.56 14.82
CA ASP A 564 13.79 -21.61 15.51
C ASP A 564 14.83 -22.27 16.44
N LYS A 565 14.62 -23.55 16.76
CA LYS A 565 15.52 -24.31 17.65
C LYS A 565 16.60 -25.05 16.87
N ARG A 566 17.68 -25.40 17.58
CA ARG A 566 18.73 -26.25 17.03
C ARG A 566 18.15 -27.58 16.55
N ARG A 567 18.56 -28.02 15.35
CA ARG A 567 18.18 -29.33 14.83
C ARG A 567 18.81 -30.42 15.70
N THR A 568 17.94 -31.18 16.36
CA THR A 568 18.21 -32.38 17.16
C THR A 568 17.28 -33.49 16.69
N ARG A 569 17.53 -34.73 17.12
CA ARG A 569 16.63 -35.86 16.82
C ARG A 569 15.20 -35.58 17.30
N GLU A 570 15.07 -34.96 18.46
CA GLU A 570 13.80 -34.62 19.11
C GLU A 570 13.06 -33.54 18.31
N THR A 571 13.74 -32.42 18.00
CA THR A 571 13.10 -31.32 17.27
C THR A 571 12.74 -31.72 15.85
N VAL A 572 13.56 -32.55 15.18
CA VAL A 572 13.24 -33.06 13.83
C VAL A 572 12.04 -34.00 13.87
N THR A 573 11.95 -34.87 14.88
CA THR A 573 10.76 -35.71 15.09
C THR A 573 9.51 -34.86 15.28
N GLN A 574 9.58 -33.82 16.11
CA GLN A 574 8.46 -32.90 16.34
C GLN A 574 8.03 -32.16 15.06
N MET A 575 8.99 -31.62 14.30
CA MET A 575 8.72 -30.96 13.02
C MET A 575 7.98 -31.88 12.04
N ARG A 576 8.45 -33.13 11.89
CA ARG A 576 7.81 -34.12 11.00
C ARG A 576 6.42 -34.53 11.47
N GLN A 577 6.18 -34.59 12.78
CA GLN A 577 4.84 -34.86 13.33
C GLN A 577 3.88 -33.70 13.03
N ALA A 578 4.32 -32.45 13.19
CA ALA A 578 3.52 -31.28 12.84
C ALA A 578 3.21 -31.22 11.34
N GLU A 579 4.18 -31.55 10.48
CA GLU A 579 3.99 -31.67 9.02
C GLU A 579 2.92 -32.72 8.68
N LYS A 580 2.97 -33.91 9.30
CA LYS A 580 1.95 -34.95 9.10
C LYS A 580 0.55 -34.51 9.54
N ARG A 581 0.44 -33.71 10.60
CA ARG A 581 -0.86 -33.15 11.05
C ARG A 581 -1.38 -32.12 10.04
N LEU A 582 -0.50 -31.26 9.53
CA LEU A 582 -0.84 -30.28 8.49
C LEU A 582 -1.32 -30.97 7.21
N ASP A 583 -0.64 -32.04 6.77
CA ASP A 583 -1.06 -32.85 5.62
C ASP A 583 -2.47 -33.43 5.82
N LYS A 584 -2.75 -33.94 7.03
CA LYS A 584 -4.09 -34.47 7.37
C LYS A 584 -5.16 -33.37 7.33
N PHE A 585 -4.85 -32.19 7.87
CA PHE A 585 -5.76 -31.05 7.84
C PHE A 585 -6.11 -30.65 6.41
N TRP A 586 -5.11 -30.47 5.54
CA TRP A 586 -5.35 -30.10 4.14
C TRP A 586 -6.04 -31.20 3.35
N ALA A 587 -5.79 -32.48 3.64
CA ALA A 587 -6.55 -33.58 3.04
C ALA A 587 -8.04 -33.49 3.36
N THR A 588 -8.44 -33.06 4.57
CA THR A 588 -9.85 -32.82 4.90
C THR A 588 -10.45 -31.72 4.02
N VAL A 589 -9.74 -30.59 3.86
CA VAL A 589 -10.19 -29.48 3.01
C VAL A 589 -10.30 -29.92 1.55
N ASP A 590 -9.27 -30.62 1.03
CA ASP A 590 -9.21 -31.08 -0.35
C ASP A 590 -10.31 -32.11 -0.63
N ASN A 591 -10.56 -33.06 0.27
CA ASN A 591 -11.65 -34.03 0.15
C ASN A 591 -13.03 -33.35 0.15
N HIS A 592 -13.21 -32.28 0.94
CA HIS A 592 -14.47 -31.54 0.96
C HIS A 592 -14.70 -30.78 -0.35
N CYS A 593 -13.64 -30.14 -0.87
CA CYS A 593 -13.66 -29.54 -2.20
C CYS A 593 -13.96 -30.57 -3.30
N GLU A 594 -13.34 -31.74 -3.26
CA GLU A 594 -13.58 -32.83 -4.21
C GLU A 594 -15.04 -33.31 -4.16
N ALA A 595 -15.60 -33.46 -2.95
CA ALA A 595 -16.99 -33.85 -2.78
C ALA A 595 -17.97 -32.80 -3.34
N HIS A 596 -17.62 -31.52 -3.27
CA HIS A 596 -18.48 -30.42 -3.71
C HIS A 596 -18.33 -30.10 -5.21
N THR A 597 -17.12 -30.24 -5.76
CA THR A 597 -16.75 -29.72 -7.09
C THR A 597 -16.28 -30.80 -8.06
N SER A 598 -16.10 -32.05 -7.60
CA SER A 598 -15.42 -33.15 -8.31
C SER A 598 -13.91 -32.94 -8.53
N TYR A 599 -13.32 -31.87 -8.00
CA TYR A 599 -11.90 -31.56 -8.16
C TYR A 599 -11.23 -31.21 -6.83
N SER A 600 -9.96 -31.55 -6.68
CA SER A 600 -9.15 -31.08 -5.56
C SER A 600 -8.96 -29.57 -5.65
N VAL A 601 -8.71 -28.90 -4.53
CA VAL A 601 -8.58 -27.42 -4.52
C VAL A 601 -7.51 -26.94 -5.49
N LEU A 602 -6.33 -27.60 -5.51
CA LEU A 602 -5.23 -27.22 -6.38
C LEU A 602 -5.54 -27.46 -7.87
N TYR A 603 -6.29 -28.51 -8.18
CA TYR A 603 -6.73 -28.76 -9.56
C TYR A 603 -7.80 -27.77 -9.98
N LEU A 604 -8.80 -27.52 -9.11
CA LEU A 604 -9.87 -26.56 -9.34
C LEU A 604 -9.34 -25.15 -9.61
N LEU A 605 -8.26 -24.76 -8.94
CA LEU A 605 -7.68 -23.42 -9.02
C LEU A 605 -6.42 -23.35 -9.89
N MET A 606 -6.14 -24.37 -10.72
CA MET A 606 -4.85 -24.49 -11.42
C MET A 606 -4.48 -23.26 -12.26
N ASP A 607 -5.46 -22.61 -12.88
CA ASP A 607 -5.26 -21.45 -13.76
C ASP A 607 -4.78 -20.20 -13.01
N PHE A 608 -4.97 -20.15 -11.69
CA PHE A 608 -4.54 -19.04 -10.85
C PHE A 608 -3.11 -19.20 -10.31
N PHE A 609 -2.54 -20.41 -10.36
CA PHE A 609 -1.19 -20.70 -9.90
C PHE A 609 -0.19 -20.63 -11.06
N SER A 610 1.00 -20.09 -10.80
CA SER A 610 2.10 -20.16 -11.78
C SER A 610 2.73 -21.57 -11.79
N ASP A 611 2.76 -22.24 -10.64
CA ASP A 611 3.23 -23.62 -10.50
C ASP A 611 2.25 -24.42 -9.63
N TRP A 612 1.11 -24.82 -10.19
CA TRP A 612 0.07 -25.55 -9.46
C TRP A 612 0.52 -26.96 -9.01
N ASN A 613 1.49 -27.56 -9.71
CA ASN A 613 2.03 -28.90 -9.40
C ASN A 613 3.32 -28.81 -8.55
N ARG A 614 3.48 -27.71 -7.83
CA ARG A 614 4.63 -27.46 -6.99
C ARG A 614 4.80 -28.57 -5.95
N LYS A 615 6.04 -29.05 -5.81
CA LYS A 615 6.41 -29.98 -4.74
C LYS A 615 6.55 -29.24 -3.41
N ILE A 616 5.84 -29.73 -2.40
CA ILE A 616 5.91 -29.21 -1.04
C ILE A 616 7.19 -29.70 -0.35
N HIS A 617 7.94 -28.78 0.28
CA HIS A 617 9.14 -29.13 1.02
C HIS A 617 8.79 -29.69 2.41
N ARG A 618 9.45 -30.78 2.81
CA ARG A 618 9.26 -31.46 4.09
C ARG A 618 10.59 -31.67 4.81
N THR A 619 10.55 -31.75 6.13
CA THR A 619 11.76 -31.96 6.94
C THR A 619 12.32 -33.36 6.70
N LYS A 620 13.58 -33.43 6.23
CA LYS A 620 14.29 -34.70 6.04
C LYS A 620 14.42 -35.44 7.38
N ALA A 621 14.50 -36.77 7.32
CA ALA A 621 14.78 -37.59 8.50
C ALA A 621 16.09 -37.15 9.17
N TRP A 622 16.14 -37.22 10.49
CA TRP A 622 17.38 -36.98 11.23
C TRP A 622 18.44 -37.99 10.79
N VAL A 623 19.61 -37.48 10.43
CA VAL A 623 20.80 -38.28 10.14
C VAL A 623 21.82 -37.92 11.20
N GLU A 624 22.33 -38.92 11.92
CA GLU A 624 23.37 -38.70 12.92
C GLU A 624 24.61 -38.08 12.24
N PRO A 625 25.17 -36.98 12.79
CA PRO A 625 26.41 -36.45 12.29
C PRO A 625 27.46 -37.56 12.34
N LYS A 626 28.08 -37.86 11.20
CA LYS A 626 29.21 -38.79 11.18
C LYS A 626 30.26 -38.25 12.14
N GLU A 627 30.55 -39.01 13.19
CA GLU A 627 31.67 -38.70 14.07
C GLU A 627 32.92 -38.60 13.19
N THR A 628 33.41 -37.39 12.96
CA THR A 628 34.79 -37.22 12.56
C THR A 628 35.60 -37.63 13.77
N ALA A 629 36.01 -38.89 13.79
CA ALA A 629 37.06 -39.40 14.64
C ALA A 629 38.33 -38.59 14.35
N ASP A 630 38.45 -37.44 15.00
CA ASP A 630 39.68 -36.72 15.34
C ASP A 630 39.33 -35.42 16.06
N CYS A 631 38.94 -35.55 17.33
CA CYS A 631 39.19 -34.55 18.37
C CYS A 631 39.30 -35.27 19.71
N LYS A 632 40.53 -35.44 20.19
CA LYS A 632 40.81 -35.94 21.54
C LYS A 632 40.17 -34.99 22.57
N PRO A 633 39.59 -35.50 23.67
CA PRO A 633 39.05 -34.66 24.73
C PRO A 633 40.19 -33.90 25.42
N ILE A 634 40.13 -32.57 25.42
CA ILE A 634 40.90 -31.75 26.36
C ILE A 634 40.25 -31.96 27.72
N GLN A 635 41.00 -32.58 28.64
CA GLN A 635 40.63 -32.69 30.04
C GLN A 635 40.47 -31.28 30.61
N GLN A 636 39.24 -30.88 30.92
CA GLN A 636 39.00 -29.78 31.84
C GLN A 636 39.15 -30.30 33.27
N HIS A 637 40.11 -29.71 33.96
CA HIS A 637 40.33 -29.87 35.38
C HIS A 637 39.07 -29.37 36.12
N ASN A 638 38.47 -30.24 36.92
CA ASN A 638 37.41 -29.89 37.85
C ASN A 638 38.00 -29.00 38.95
N GLU A 639 37.51 -27.76 39.06
CA GLU A 639 37.38 -27.09 40.34
C GLU A 639 35.89 -26.76 40.55
N LYS A 640 35.38 -27.31 41.64
CA LYS A 640 34.05 -27.07 42.20
C LYS A 640 34.02 -25.63 42.69
N ASP A 641 32.87 -24.96 42.56
CA ASP A 641 32.30 -24.17 43.66
C ASP A 641 30.84 -23.74 43.37
N ASP A 642 30.00 -24.13 44.33
CA ASP A 642 28.68 -23.68 44.77
C ASP A 642 27.53 -23.31 43.81
N GLU A 643 26.56 -24.24 43.79
CA GLU A 643 25.15 -24.00 43.50
C GLU A 643 24.52 -23.04 44.53
N THR A 644 24.06 -21.88 44.06
CA THR A 644 22.88 -21.21 44.65
C THR A 644 21.89 -20.92 43.53
N GLY A 645 20.74 -21.60 43.61
CA GLY A 645 19.72 -21.61 42.56
C GLY A 645 18.92 -20.31 42.43
N LEU A 646 18.55 -19.99 41.19
CA LEU A 646 17.49 -19.04 40.83
C LEU A 646 16.77 -19.53 39.54
N PRO A 647 15.48 -19.21 39.34
CA PRO A 647 14.50 -20.14 38.77
C PRO A 647 14.31 -20.06 37.25
N LEU A 648 13.80 -21.19 36.74
CA LEU A 648 13.23 -21.42 35.41
C LEU A 648 12.20 -20.32 35.04
N HIS A 649 12.55 -19.44 34.11
CA HIS A 649 11.61 -18.46 33.55
C HIS A 649 10.58 -19.17 32.64
N VAL A 650 9.41 -19.45 33.21
CA VAL A 650 8.17 -19.72 32.48
C VAL A 650 7.69 -18.40 31.88
N PHE A 651 7.41 -18.40 30.58
CA PHE A 651 6.91 -17.26 29.83
C PHE A 651 5.47 -16.93 30.30
N ASN A 652 5.24 -15.71 30.80
CA ASN A 652 3.93 -15.15 31.13
C ASN A 652 3.57 -14.09 30.08
N PRO A 653 2.46 -14.19 29.33
CA PRO A 653 2.15 -13.30 28.22
C PRO A 653 1.65 -11.89 28.60
N ASN A 654 1.76 -11.45 29.86
CA ASN A 654 1.38 -10.10 30.28
C ASN A 654 2.49 -9.38 31.05
N ALA A 655 3.41 -8.67 30.36
CA ALA A 655 4.21 -7.61 30.97
C ALA A 655 4.79 -6.62 29.95
N CYS A 656 4.59 -5.33 30.22
CA CYS A 656 5.02 -4.19 29.43
C CYS A 656 6.55 -3.96 29.38
N CYS A 657 6.93 -3.21 28.35
CA CYS A 657 8.24 -2.68 28.00
C CYS A 657 9.15 -2.21 29.15
N SER A 658 10.44 -2.57 29.09
CA SER A 658 11.54 -1.67 29.48
C SER A 658 12.88 -2.09 28.84
N HIS A 659 13.64 -1.09 28.38
CA HIS A 659 14.97 -1.20 27.74
C HIS A 659 16.07 -1.58 28.74
N PRO A 660 17.22 -2.14 28.28
CA PRO A 660 18.46 -1.35 28.36
C PRO A 660 19.51 -1.62 27.25
N LYS A 661 20.69 -0.99 27.42
CA LYS A 661 21.68 -0.47 26.45
C LYS A 661 22.89 -1.38 26.18
N LYS A 662 23.62 -1.03 25.10
CA LYS A 662 24.93 -1.50 24.59
C LYS A 662 26.13 -1.46 25.58
N SER A 663 27.09 -2.37 25.35
CA SER A 663 28.58 -2.20 25.40
C SER A 663 29.20 -3.43 24.69
N GLU A 664 29.98 -3.38 23.59
CA GLU A 664 31.43 -3.02 23.43
C GLU A 664 32.35 -3.78 24.42
N LEU A 665 33.48 -4.43 24.09
CA LEU A 665 34.40 -4.43 22.92
C LEU A 665 35.49 -5.54 23.10
N LEU A 666 36.20 -5.91 22.02
CA LEU A 666 37.60 -6.46 21.92
C LEU A 666 37.89 -7.88 22.48
N GLY A 667 38.77 -8.74 21.92
CA GLY A 667 39.79 -8.59 20.90
C GLY A 667 40.44 -9.96 20.53
N SER A 668 41.17 -9.95 19.43
CA SER A 668 41.83 -11.02 18.65
C SER A 668 42.91 -11.86 19.35
N ILE A 669 43.25 -13.04 18.78
CA ILE A 669 44.60 -13.41 18.23
C ILE A 669 44.54 -14.83 17.61
N THR A 670 45.01 -14.96 16.37
CA THR A 670 45.40 -16.21 15.65
C THR A 670 46.92 -16.42 15.76
N PRO A 671 47.48 -17.65 15.64
CA PRO A 671 48.07 -18.05 14.34
C PRO A 671 48.19 -19.58 14.01
N GLN A 672 48.12 -19.86 12.70
CA GLN A 672 48.98 -20.75 11.85
C GLN A 672 49.09 -22.28 12.12
N LYS A 673 48.55 -23.15 11.24
CA LYS A 673 49.11 -23.77 9.99
C LYS A 673 50.09 -24.95 10.20
N ALA A 674 49.73 -26.13 9.68
CA ALA A 674 50.60 -27.00 8.86
C ALA A 674 49.81 -28.13 8.15
N LYS A 675 50.22 -28.46 6.91
CA LYS A 675 49.63 -29.41 5.95
C LYS A 675 50.30 -30.79 6.03
N ALA A 676 49.60 -31.86 5.64
CA ALA A 676 50.16 -32.93 4.78
C ALA A 676 49.05 -33.78 4.12
N LYS A 677 49.29 -34.18 2.86
CA LYS A 677 48.45 -35.00 1.94
C LYS A 677 48.57 -36.51 2.28
N THR A 678 47.69 -37.42 1.81
CA THR A 678 47.86 -38.20 0.54
C THR A 678 46.62 -39.07 0.22
N ARG A 679 46.36 -39.24 -1.08
CA ARG A 679 45.34 -39.99 -1.89
C ARG A 679 45.53 -41.55 -1.89
N PRO A 680 44.87 -42.38 -2.76
CA PRO A 680 43.43 -42.62 -3.05
C PRO A 680 43.08 -44.13 -3.32
N ASP A 681 41.87 -44.36 -3.86
CA ASP A 681 41.42 -45.43 -4.81
C ASP A 681 40.71 -46.71 -4.32
N GLY A 682 39.66 -47.08 -5.08
CA GLY A 682 39.17 -48.46 -5.19
C GLY A 682 37.66 -48.67 -5.38
N SER A 683 37.17 -48.49 -6.61
CA SER A 683 35.82 -48.81 -7.11
C SER A 683 35.63 -50.28 -7.51
N VAL A 684 34.42 -50.89 -7.34
CA VAL A 684 33.84 -51.91 -8.26
C VAL A 684 32.29 -51.92 -8.16
N ALA A 685 31.62 -52.20 -9.29
CA ALA A 685 30.19 -52.07 -9.57
C ALA A 685 29.39 -53.41 -9.64
N SER A 686 28.06 -53.31 -9.37
CA SER A 686 26.84 -53.96 -9.93
C SER A 686 26.77 -55.49 -10.21
N PRO A 687 25.57 -56.16 -10.20
CA PRO A 687 24.36 -55.76 -10.95
C PRO A 687 22.96 -56.09 -10.35
N GLN A 688 21.95 -55.70 -11.14
CA GLN A 688 20.50 -55.52 -10.95
C GLN A 688 19.63 -56.75 -10.60
N LYS A 689 18.47 -56.48 -9.97
CA LYS A 689 17.18 -57.15 -10.27
C LYS A 689 15.99 -56.22 -9.99
N GLU A 690 15.15 -56.00 -11.00
CA GLU A 690 13.87 -55.27 -10.95
C GLU A 690 12.74 -56.14 -10.40
N SER A 691 11.80 -55.57 -9.60
CA SER A 691 10.42 -55.29 -10.06
C SER A 691 9.50 -54.72 -8.95
N ARG A 692 8.59 -53.85 -9.41
CA ARG A 692 7.26 -53.42 -8.90
C ARG A 692 7.14 -52.20 -7.97
N ARG A 693 6.16 -51.36 -8.38
CA ARG A 693 5.89 -49.95 -8.04
C ARG A 693 5.25 -49.79 -6.67
N ASP A 694 5.87 -48.95 -5.85
CA ASP A 694 5.22 -48.10 -4.85
C ASP A 694 5.60 -46.65 -5.16
N SER A 695 4.61 -45.83 -5.54
CA SER A 695 4.81 -44.41 -5.83
C SER A 695 4.91 -43.61 -4.53
N ALA A 696 6.06 -43.69 -3.88
CA ALA A 696 6.55 -42.71 -2.91
C ALA A 696 8.07 -42.89 -2.77
N THR A 697 8.84 -42.37 -3.71
CA THR A 697 10.30 -42.29 -3.53
C THR A 697 10.87 -41.07 -4.21
N SER A 698 11.53 -40.25 -3.39
CA SER A 698 12.38 -39.14 -3.79
C SER A 698 13.49 -39.63 -4.72
N VAL A 699 13.41 -39.32 -6.00
CA VAL A 699 14.57 -39.31 -6.88
C VAL A 699 15.09 -37.86 -6.91
N GLU A 700 16.21 -37.64 -6.22
CA GLU A 700 16.99 -36.41 -6.38
C GLU A 700 17.59 -36.43 -7.80
N GLU A 701 17.07 -35.61 -8.70
CA GLU A 701 17.86 -35.14 -9.85
C GLU A 701 19.03 -34.32 -9.29
N LYS A 702 20.20 -34.95 -9.23
CA LYS A 702 21.47 -34.26 -9.00
C LYS A 702 21.92 -33.54 -10.28
N ASP A 703 21.21 -32.49 -10.65
CA ASP A 703 21.87 -31.45 -11.44
C ASP A 703 22.70 -30.60 -10.48
N LYS A 704 24.02 -30.76 -10.54
CA LYS A 704 24.97 -29.83 -9.92
C LYS A 704 24.92 -28.52 -10.69
N ILE A 705 23.90 -27.72 -10.43
CA ILE A 705 23.81 -26.36 -10.96
C ILE A 705 24.86 -25.52 -10.23
N GLU A 706 25.85 -25.01 -10.96
CA GLU A 706 26.85 -24.09 -10.41
C GLU A 706 26.14 -22.84 -9.86
N VAL A 707 26.17 -22.65 -8.53
CA VAL A 707 25.51 -21.50 -7.88
C VAL A 707 26.43 -20.28 -8.06
N LYS A 708 26.01 -19.32 -8.90
CA LYS A 708 26.70 -18.01 -9.02
C LYS A 708 26.79 -17.35 -7.63
N LYS A 709 28.02 -17.15 -7.16
CA LYS A 709 28.33 -16.56 -5.85
C LYS A 709 28.27 -15.04 -5.90
N LEU A 710 27.52 -14.44 -4.98
CA LEU A 710 27.42 -12.99 -4.75
C LEU A 710 28.36 -12.60 -3.62
N LYS A 711 29.34 -11.73 -3.91
CA LYS A 711 30.23 -11.17 -2.88
C LYS A 711 29.52 -10.06 -2.12
N VAL A 712 29.48 -10.18 -0.80
CA VAL A 712 28.81 -9.22 0.08
C VAL A 712 29.71 -8.84 1.26
N ASN A 713 29.56 -7.61 1.76
CA ASN A 713 30.25 -7.19 2.98
C ASN A 713 29.75 -7.96 4.22
N LYS A 714 30.54 -7.92 5.31
CA LYS A 714 30.23 -8.62 6.57
C LYS A 714 28.84 -8.29 7.14
N ARG A 715 28.35 -7.06 6.95
CA ARG A 715 27.04 -6.60 7.44
C ARG A 715 25.90 -7.30 6.71
N ALA A 716 25.93 -7.29 5.37
CA ALA A 716 24.93 -7.98 4.55
C ALA A 716 25.04 -9.51 4.68
N PHE A 717 26.26 -10.06 4.78
CA PHE A 717 26.47 -11.50 4.98
C PHE A 717 25.77 -12.02 6.24
N LYS A 718 25.82 -11.28 7.36
CA LYS A 718 25.14 -11.68 8.60
C LYS A 718 23.62 -11.82 8.41
N VAL A 719 23.01 -10.92 7.63
CA VAL A 719 21.58 -10.96 7.33
C VAL A 719 21.25 -12.22 6.52
N PHE A 720 21.95 -12.46 5.41
CA PHE A 720 21.72 -13.64 4.58
C PHE A 720 22.03 -14.95 5.29
N ALA A 721 23.07 -15.00 6.13
CA ALA A 721 23.37 -16.17 6.98
C ALA A 721 22.28 -16.45 8.01
N THR A 722 21.53 -15.42 8.44
CA THR A 722 20.37 -15.57 9.32
C THR A 722 19.14 -16.05 8.54
N MET A 723 18.93 -15.55 7.32
CA MET A 723 17.78 -15.93 6.46
C MET A 723 17.91 -17.35 5.87
N PHE A 724 19.09 -17.72 5.39
CA PHE A 724 19.35 -19.02 4.77
C PHE A 724 20.00 -19.98 5.77
N HIS A 725 19.88 -21.28 5.53
CA HIS A 725 20.64 -22.26 6.31
C HIS A 725 22.08 -22.31 5.78
N VAL A 726 23.06 -21.97 6.62
CA VAL A 726 24.49 -22.08 6.32
C VAL A 726 25.07 -23.18 7.22
N PRO A 727 25.49 -24.34 6.68
CA PRO A 727 26.13 -25.39 7.48
C PRO A 727 27.48 -24.85 7.99
N SER A 728 27.55 -24.46 9.26
CA SER A 728 28.81 -24.03 9.87
C SER A 728 28.85 -24.45 11.34
N SER A 729 30.06 -24.64 11.87
CA SER A 729 30.33 -25.03 13.26
C SER A 729 29.79 -24.02 14.30
N ASN A 730 29.31 -22.85 13.86
CA ASN A 730 28.75 -21.78 14.68
C ASN A 730 27.25 -21.50 14.37
N GLU A 731 26.43 -22.53 14.13
CA GLU A 731 24.97 -22.36 13.89
C GLU A 731 24.26 -21.45 14.92
N GLN A 732 24.70 -21.46 16.19
CA GLN A 732 24.16 -20.59 17.25
C GLN A 732 24.49 -19.09 17.08
N GLN A 733 25.49 -18.71 16.29
CA GLN A 733 25.80 -17.30 16.01
C GLN A 733 24.85 -16.68 14.98
N ASN A 734 24.06 -17.50 14.27
CA ASN A 734 23.17 -17.10 13.19
C ASN A 734 21.67 -17.15 13.56
N THR A 735 21.35 -17.34 14.85
CA THR A 735 19.98 -17.32 15.38
C THR A 735 19.74 -16.01 16.12
N GLY A 736 19.08 -15.05 15.49
CA GLY A 736 18.79 -13.76 16.12
C GLY A 736 17.80 -12.89 15.34
N GLU A 737 17.31 -11.85 16.00
CA GLU A 737 16.47 -10.83 15.35
C GLU A 737 17.30 -10.02 14.34
N VAL A 738 16.73 -9.78 13.16
CA VAL A 738 17.30 -8.89 12.15
C VAL A 738 16.50 -7.60 12.15
N ALA A 739 17.13 -6.45 12.42
CA ALA A 739 16.43 -5.17 12.29
C ALA A 739 16.03 -4.94 10.82
N TRP A 740 14.83 -4.42 10.57
CA TRP A 740 14.32 -4.22 9.21
C TRP A 740 15.27 -3.39 8.34
N SER A 741 15.86 -2.34 8.92
CA SER A 741 16.86 -1.51 8.25
C SER A 741 18.11 -2.28 7.78
N GLU A 742 18.51 -3.34 8.49
CA GLU A 742 19.62 -4.21 8.07
C GLU A 742 19.23 -5.08 6.87
N PHE A 743 17.99 -5.56 6.83
CA PHE A 743 17.44 -6.27 5.67
C PHE A 743 17.36 -5.37 4.44
N LEU A 744 16.82 -4.15 4.57
CA LEU A 744 16.80 -3.17 3.49
C LEU A 744 18.21 -2.86 2.97
N TYR A 745 19.18 -2.70 3.88
CA TYR A 745 20.58 -2.50 3.53
C TYR A 745 21.16 -3.69 2.76
N ALA A 746 20.91 -4.93 3.22
CA ALA A 746 21.41 -6.14 2.58
C ALA A 746 20.85 -6.29 1.14
N MET A 747 19.54 -6.10 0.97
CA MET A 747 18.89 -6.14 -0.35
C MET A 747 19.41 -5.05 -1.29
N LYS A 748 19.59 -3.82 -0.79
CA LYS A 748 20.19 -2.73 -1.58
C LYS A 748 21.64 -3.03 -1.98
N THR A 749 22.42 -3.63 -1.07
CA THR A 749 23.83 -3.97 -1.32
C THR A 749 23.99 -4.99 -2.45
N ILE A 750 23.06 -5.94 -2.58
CA ILE A 750 23.13 -6.94 -3.65
C ILE A 750 22.56 -6.45 -4.98
N GLY A 751 21.97 -5.24 -5.03
CA GLY A 751 21.55 -4.60 -6.28
C GLY A 751 20.05 -4.44 -6.49
N PHE A 752 19.23 -4.43 -5.43
CA PHE A 752 17.83 -4.02 -5.53
C PHE A 752 17.66 -2.51 -5.32
N SER A 753 16.76 -1.94 -6.10
CA SER A 753 16.06 -0.73 -5.68
C SER A 753 14.99 -1.10 -4.66
N VAL A 754 14.86 -0.27 -3.62
CA VAL A 754 13.99 -0.52 -2.47
C VAL A 754 13.07 0.68 -2.30
N GLU A 755 11.76 0.44 -2.37
CA GLU A 755 10.71 1.45 -2.27
C GLU A 755 9.71 1.08 -1.17
N LYS A 756 9.45 2.00 -0.24
CA LYS A 756 8.35 1.85 0.73
C LYS A 756 7.04 2.19 0.03
N LEU A 757 6.13 1.24 -0.03
CA LEU A 757 4.78 1.46 -0.54
C LEU A 757 3.90 2.01 0.61
N TYR A 758 2.67 1.52 0.71
CA TYR A 758 1.76 1.84 1.80
C TYR A 758 1.75 0.74 2.86
N GLY A 759 1.31 1.10 4.06
CA GLY A 759 1.25 0.25 5.24
C GLY A 759 2.62 -0.34 5.55
N SER A 760 2.66 -1.67 5.57
CA SER A 760 3.86 -2.45 5.80
C SER A 760 4.52 -2.92 4.50
N SER A 761 3.94 -2.70 3.32
CA SER A 761 4.48 -3.27 2.07
C SER A 761 5.72 -2.52 1.56
N TRP A 762 6.76 -3.28 1.20
CA TRP A 762 7.98 -2.79 0.58
C TRP A 762 8.24 -3.52 -0.74
N GLN A 763 8.50 -2.75 -1.79
CA GLN A 763 8.85 -3.25 -3.12
C GLN A 763 10.36 -3.36 -3.27
N PHE A 764 10.82 -4.51 -3.74
CA PHE A 764 12.21 -4.77 -4.12
C PHE A 764 12.25 -5.06 -5.60
N THR A 765 12.74 -4.10 -6.39
CA THR A 765 12.84 -4.21 -7.85
C THR A 765 14.32 -4.38 -8.23
N PRO A 766 14.69 -5.43 -8.98
CA PRO A 766 16.06 -5.61 -9.48
C PRO A 766 16.55 -4.36 -10.21
N ASP A 767 17.71 -3.85 -9.81
CA ASP A 767 18.35 -2.68 -10.41
C ASP A 767 19.67 -3.09 -11.07
N THR A 768 20.66 -3.49 -10.27
CA THR A 768 21.96 -3.97 -10.76
C THR A 768 22.13 -5.48 -10.64
N ILE A 769 21.21 -6.16 -9.96
CA ILE A 769 21.24 -7.63 -9.80
C ILE A 769 20.61 -8.33 -11.00
N GLU A 770 21.21 -9.43 -11.43
CA GLU A 770 20.63 -10.34 -12.43
C GLU A 770 19.52 -11.20 -11.81
N ALA A 771 18.37 -10.57 -11.55
CA ALA A 771 17.14 -11.25 -11.17
C ALA A 771 16.02 -10.86 -12.14
N SER A 772 15.14 -11.80 -12.47
CA SER A 772 14.12 -11.60 -13.51
C SER A 772 12.87 -10.87 -13.03
N ARG A 773 12.61 -10.85 -11.71
CA ARG A 773 11.35 -10.36 -11.14
C ARG A 773 11.55 -9.50 -9.91
N SER A 774 10.53 -8.73 -9.58
CA SER A 774 10.48 -7.97 -8.32
C SER A 774 9.85 -8.82 -7.21
N ILE A 775 9.98 -8.41 -5.96
CA ILE A 775 9.36 -9.10 -4.82
C ILE A 775 8.85 -8.09 -3.79
N GLN A 776 7.72 -8.39 -3.15
CA GLN A 776 7.17 -7.62 -2.03
C GLN A 776 7.37 -8.34 -0.71
N PHE A 777 7.74 -7.58 0.31
CA PHE A 777 7.82 -8.05 1.70
C PHE A 777 7.16 -7.05 2.64
N HIS A 778 6.56 -7.55 3.71
CA HIS A 778 5.93 -6.74 4.74
C HIS A 778 6.90 -6.42 5.89
N GLU A 779 7.11 -5.13 6.16
CA GLU A 779 7.77 -4.64 7.36
C GLU A 779 7.06 -5.16 8.61
N PRO A 780 7.79 -5.77 9.57
CA PRO A 780 7.17 -6.25 10.80
C PRO A 780 6.62 -5.09 11.65
N HIS A 781 5.40 -5.24 12.17
CA HIS A 781 4.76 -4.30 13.08
C HIS A 781 4.47 -4.90 14.46
N PRO A 782 4.36 -4.07 15.51
CA PRO A 782 4.65 -2.63 15.54
C PRO A 782 6.14 -2.30 15.55
N ARG A 783 7.01 -3.28 15.81
CA ARG A 783 8.46 -3.12 15.86
C ARG A 783 9.09 -3.62 14.56
N ALA A 784 9.82 -2.75 13.88
CA ALA A 784 10.55 -3.03 12.63
C ALA A 784 11.75 -3.99 12.82
N LYS A 785 11.46 -5.21 13.25
CA LYS A 785 12.42 -6.29 13.50
C LYS A 785 11.86 -7.60 13.00
N MET A 786 12.63 -8.27 12.15
CA MET A 786 12.34 -9.61 11.68
C MET A 786 12.80 -10.62 12.74
N TRP A 787 11.84 -11.34 13.31
CA TRP A 787 12.15 -12.51 14.13
C TRP A 787 12.76 -13.62 13.27
N TYR A 788 13.51 -14.53 13.91
CA TYR A 788 14.23 -15.58 13.19
C TYR A 788 13.34 -16.43 12.27
N TRP A 789 12.14 -16.81 12.74
CA TRP A 789 11.19 -17.56 11.93
C TRP A 789 10.75 -16.79 10.67
N LEU A 790 10.52 -15.47 10.78
CA LEU A 790 10.16 -14.61 9.66
C LEU A 790 11.33 -14.43 8.68
N SER A 791 12.56 -14.35 9.20
CA SER A 791 13.77 -14.36 8.37
C SER A 791 13.91 -15.65 7.57
N LYS A 792 13.59 -16.81 8.16
CA LYS A 792 13.56 -18.09 7.43
C LYS A 792 12.47 -18.12 6.38
N GLU A 793 11.30 -17.58 6.68
CA GLU A 793 10.22 -17.49 5.71
C GLU A 793 10.60 -16.65 4.49
N TYR A 794 11.21 -15.49 4.70
CA TYR A 794 11.68 -14.65 3.60
C TYR A 794 12.83 -15.31 2.84
N GLY A 795 13.70 -16.03 3.56
CA GLY A 795 14.72 -16.89 2.95
C GLY A 795 14.13 -17.95 2.03
N ARG A 796 13.05 -18.63 2.43
CA ARG A 796 12.37 -19.62 1.57
C ARG A 796 11.81 -19.00 0.31
N ARG A 797 11.18 -17.83 0.40
CA ARG A 797 10.66 -17.09 -0.76
C ARG A 797 11.79 -16.73 -1.75
N LEU A 798 12.96 -16.35 -1.25
CA LEU A 798 14.15 -16.05 -2.07
C LEU A 798 14.91 -17.31 -2.54
N HIS A 799 14.68 -18.46 -1.92
CA HIS A 799 15.31 -19.73 -2.31
C HIS A 799 14.74 -20.30 -3.60
N ARG A 800 13.52 -19.90 -3.98
CA ARG A 800 12.77 -20.56 -5.04
C ARG A 800 13.33 -20.26 -6.44
N TYR A 801 13.40 -21.32 -7.25
CA TYR A 801 13.73 -21.30 -8.67
C TYR A 801 12.44 -21.17 -9.48
N GLU A 802 12.50 -20.56 -10.66
CA GLU A 802 11.39 -20.62 -11.62
C GLU A 802 11.78 -21.54 -12.77
N VAL A 803 10.83 -22.37 -13.21
CA VAL A 803 10.92 -23.11 -14.48
C VAL A 803 9.90 -22.49 -15.40
N GLN A 804 10.35 -21.61 -16.29
CA GLN A 804 9.50 -21.09 -17.35
C GLN A 804 9.46 -22.12 -18.49
N LEU A 805 8.38 -22.90 -18.58
CA LEU A 805 8.13 -23.76 -19.74
C LEU A 805 7.72 -22.87 -20.92
N ARG A 806 8.67 -22.55 -21.82
CA ARG A 806 8.31 -22.08 -23.17
C ARG A 806 7.86 -23.29 -23.98
N LEU A 807 6.63 -23.25 -24.47
CA LEU A 807 6.16 -24.12 -25.56
C LEU A 807 6.75 -23.64 -26.90
N ASP A 808 8.07 -23.73 -27.05
CA ASP A 808 8.72 -23.66 -28.37
C ASP A 808 9.33 -25.03 -28.66
N ILE A 809 8.88 -25.66 -29.74
CA ILE A 809 9.11 -27.08 -30.07
C ILE A 809 10.59 -27.48 -30.28
N ASN A 810 11.58 -26.58 -30.18
CA ASN A 810 12.99 -26.98 -30.25
C ASN A 810 13.88 -26.04 -29.41
N VAL A 811 14.20 -26.47 -28.18
CA VAL A 811 15.44 -26.25 -27.38
C VAL A 811 15.09 -26.36 -25.89
N LEU A 812 15.63 -27.39 -25.22
CA LEU A 812 15.49 -27.61 -23.78
C LEU A 812 16.31 -26.58 -22.97
N THR A 813 15.60 -25.91 -22.06
CA THR A 813 15.99 -25.37 -20.74
C THR A 813 17.19 -24.43 -20.62
N ARG A 814 16.91 -23.12 -20.64
CA ARG A 814 17.51 -22.19 -19.65
C ARG A 814 16.52 -22.06 -18.50
N THR A 815 16.82 -22.67 -17.36
CA THR A 815 16.14 -22.38 -16.09
C THR A 815 16.44 -20.92 -15.70
N ASN A 816 15.51 -20.01 -15.96
CA ASN A 816 15.62 -18.66 -15.43
C ASN A 816 15.35 -18.72 -13.93
N ARG A 817 16.40 -18.49 -13.12
CA ARG A 817 16.23 -18.38 -11.67
C ARG A 817 15.42 -17.13 -11.39
N ALA A 818 14.24 -17.26 -10.80
CA ALA A 818 13.58 -16.14 -10.13
C ALA A 818 14.55 -15.49 -9.13
N TYR A 819 15.09 -16.30 -8.22
CA TYR A 819 16.25 -15.95 -7.37
C TYR A 819 17.14 -17.18 -7.13
N GLY A 820 16.57 -18.29 -6.64
CA GLY A 820 17.30 -19.55 -6.45
C GLY A 820 18.40 -19.50 -5.38
N TRP A 821 18.27 -18.64 -4.37
CA TRP A 821 19.35 -18.36 -3.42
C TRP A 821 19.41 -19.36 -2.27
N THR A 822 20.61 -19.82 -1.92
CA THR A 822 20.88 -20.68 -0.77
C THR A 822 21.88 -20.00 0.16
N GLY A 823 22.18 -20.65 1.29
CA GLY A 823 23.29 -20.22 2.13
C GLY A 823 24.64 -20.21 1.40
N GLU A 824 24.78 -20.95 0.30
CA GLU A 824 25.99 -21.01 -0.53
C GLU A 824 26.05 -19.92 -1.61
N THR A 825 24.97 -19.16 -1.79
CA THR A 825 24.91 -18.06 -2.77
C THR A 825 25.75 -16.86 -2.35
N PHE A 826 25.97 -16.64 -1.05
CA PHE A 826 26.61 -15.44 -0.54
C PHE A 826 27.98 -15.75 0.03
N ASP A 827 29.02 -15.04 -0.44
CA ASP A 827 30.38 -15.12 0.09
C ASP A 827 30.80 -13.77 0.68
N LEU A 828 31.58 -13.81 1.76
CA LEU A 828 32.12 -12.60 2.38
C LEU A 828 33.22 -12.01 1.48
N GLN A 829 33.10 -10.72 1.15
CA GLN A 829 34.05 -9.98 0.31
C GLN A 829 35.41 -9.78 0.99
#